data_AF-A0AAD7WVI3-F1
#
_entry.id   AF-A0AAD7WVI3-F1
#
_cell.length_a   1.000
_cell.length_b   1.000
_cell.length_c   1.000
_cell.angle_alpha   90.00
_cell.angle_beta   90.00
_cell.angle_gamma   90.00
#
_symmetry.space_group_name_H-M   'P 1'
#
loop_
_entity.id
_entity.type
_entity.pdbx_description
1 polymer ?
#
loop_
_entity_poly.entity_id
_entity_poly.type
_entity_poly.pdbx_seq_one_letter_code
_entity_poly.pdbx_strand_id
1 'polypeptide(L)'
;MQPPPRKVKVTQELKNTHVEQMTRLHIKHQTECDLLEDMRTYSQKKSAIEKDCAQALQKLASQYLKRDWPGIKADERTDYRNVYAVWKAYLEGTVQVTQSRINVCENYKNEISDPAKTVKFYKEQQLKKCIDHLTRIQMELQDTVKDLAKSKKKYLEMEQMAQAVREKADIESKSKLSLFQSRISLQKASVKLKAKRNDCNSKATHARNDYLLTLAAANAHHDRYYQTDLINSIKALDGSVYDHVKDYLISFCRTELEAFQAIHNTFQFLLEKSSRVMQDFNQQLFMQENPVFHKAQTFQFQPSDSDTSGKLESETGTTEEHSLNKEARKWATRVAREHKNIIHNQRALEECETHGVPPSEQSRNDLELKIEEAKENIRKAETVKLKAEARLDLLRQVGVSVDTWLKSAMNQVMEELENERWATLPSLTTHDPSLSATADFEREEGEELEDNMEVFDDSSSSPSGTLRNYPLTCKVLYSYKASQPDELTIEEQEVLEVIEDGDMEDWVKARNKAGHVGYVPEKYLQFPTSNSLLSMLQSLAALDARSHTSSNSTEPELASGSMNGDANLSFVKAMYDYEGQTDDELSFPEGAIIRILNKDNQEDDGFWEGEFNGRVGVFPSVLVEDLTSSENGDSQWCPDAQVSPSQQLHSSLPPLPLYDQPPCSPYTSPESSAAPPFPRSPSVNGDHKLTPVPHKGPAHNHSSSLGGDSPGFSQPPRFTPDSGPGKLRPVRAAPPAPKQHPRRQVEKTEEVEITLV
;
A
#
# COMPACT_ATOMS: atom_id res chain seq x y z
N MET A 1 -83.53 1.99 -0.51
CA MET A 1 -83.56 1.53 0.90
C MET A 1 -82.69 0.28 1.03
N GLN A 2 -81.50 0.38 1.66
CA GLN A 2 -80.88 -0.83 2.22
C GLN A 2 -81.72 -1.29 3.43
N PRO A 3 -81.83 -2.60 3.71
CA PRO A 3 -82.34 -3.05 5.00
C PRO A 3 -81.39 -2.55 6.11
N PRO A 4 -81.89 -2.14 7.29
CA PRO A 4 -81.02 -1.72 8.38
C PRO A 4 -80.04 -2.84 8.74
N PRO A 5 -78.77 -2.54 9.06
CA PRO A 5 -77.77 -3.56 9.31
C PRO A 5 -78.25 -4.50 10.42
N ARG A 6 -78.26 -5.80 10.13
CA ARG A 6 -78.70 -6.84 11.06
C ARG A 6 -77.83 -6.75 12.30
N LYS A 7 -78.36 -6.19 13.39
CA LYS A 7 -77.67 -6.11 14.69
C LYS A 7 -77.22 -7.51 15.08
N VAL A 8 -75.92 -7.75 15.01
CA VAL A 8 -75.34 -9.06 15.29
C VAL A 8 -75.55 -9.34 16.78
N LYS A 9 -75.70 -10.61 17.14
CA LYS A 9 -75.80 -10.98 18.56
C LYS A 9 -74.40 -10.83 19.16
N VAL A 10 -74.29 -10.21 20.33
CA VAL A 10 -73.01 -10.02 21.05
C VAL A 10 -72.23 -11.35 21.22
N THR A 11 -72.95 -12.46 21.42
CA THR A 11 -72.37 -13.82 21.47
C THR A 11 -71.75 -14.31 20.17
N GLN A 12 -72.16 -13.77 19.02
CA GLN A 12 -71.59 -14.04 17.70
C GLN A 12 -70.45 -13.07 17.37
N GLU A 13 -70.57 -11.80 17.77
CA GLU A 13 -69.49 -10.81 17.66
C GLU A 13 -68.24 -11.30 18.42
N LEU A 14 -68.41 -11.72 19.68
CA LEU A 14 -67.36 -12.33 20.49
C LEU A 14 -66.74 -13.58 19.85
N LYS A 15 -67.56 -14.47 19.28
CA LYS A 15 -67.08 -15.67 18.56
C LYS A 15 -66.22 -15.31 17.34
N ASN A 16 -66.62 -14.31 16.57
CA ASN A 16 -65.84 -13.83 15.43
C ASN A 16 -64.49 -13.26 15.89
N THR A 17 -64.49 -12.45 16.97
CA THR A 17 -63.26 -11.91 17.57
C THR A 17 -62.33 -13.02 18.08
N HIS A 18 -62.87 -14.07 18.71
CA HIS A 18 -62.08 -15.22 19.18
C HIS A 18 -61.42 -16.00 18.03
N VAL A 19 -62.11 -16.16 16.90
CA VAL A 19 -61.56 -16.81 15.69
C VAL A 19 -60.47 -15.94 15.05
N GLU A 20 -60.65 -14.63 14.98
CA GLU A 20 -59.61 -13.69 14.50
C GLU A 20 -58.37 -13.73 15.42
N GLN A 21 -58.56 -13.69 16.74
CA GLN A 21 -57.48 -13.85 17.72
C GLN A 21 -56.70 -15.16 17.50
N MET A 22 -57.41 -16.28 17.33
CA MET A 22 -56.79 -17.58 17.07
C MET A 22 -56.01 -17.60 15.74
N THR A 23 -56.52 -16.93 14.71
CA THR A 23 -55.87 -16.80 13.41
C THR A 23 -54.59 -15.96 13.50
N ARG A 24 -54.60 -14.85 14.25
CA ARG A 24 -53.42 -14.01 14.49
C ARG A 24 -52.32 -14.74 15.26
N LEU A 25 -52.68 -15.60 16.23
CA LEU A 25 -51.71 -16.42 16.96
C LEU A 25 -51.05 -17.48 16.06
N HIS A 26 -51.80 -18.11 15.15
CA HIS A 26 -51.23 -19.02 14.15
C HIS A 26 -50.28 -18.28 13.20
N ILE A 27 -50.65 -17.10 12.70
CA ILE A 27 -49.79 -16.27 11.84
C ILE A 27 -48.49 -15.89 12.57
N LYS A 28 -48.58 -15.40 13.82
CA LYS A 28 -47.39 -15.07 14.63
C LYS A 28 -46.47 -16.28 14.79
N HIS A 29 -47.03 -17.43 15.18
CA HIS A 29 -46.28 -18.66 15.34
C HIS A 29 -45.58 -19.09 14.04
N GLN A 30 -46.28 -19.02 12.91
CA GLN A 30 -45.73 -19.38 11.60
C GLN A 30 -44.53 -18.48 11.26
N THR A 31 -44.68 -17.15 11.34
CA THR A 31 -43.59 -16.20 11.06
C THR A 31 -42.34 -16.45 11.94
N GLU A 32 -42.53 -16.86 13.19
CA GLU A 32 -41.40 -17.20 14.07
C GLU A 32 -40.75 -18.56 13.72
N CYS A 33 -41.50 -19.51 13.17
CA CYS A 33 -40.98 -20.80 12.70
C CYS A 33 -40.39 -20.73 11.29
N ASP A 34 -40.80 -19.74 10.50
CA ASP A 34 -40.18 -19.38 9.21
C ASP A 34 -38.82 -18.72 9.48
N LEU A 35 -38.76 -17.73 10.38
CA LEU A 35 -37.50 -17.09 10.80
C LEU A 35 -36.45 -18.11 11.30
N LEU A 36 -36.86 -19.09 12.11
CA LEU A 36 -35.97 -20.17 12.56
C LEU A 36 -35.47 -21.06 11.41
N GLU A 37 -36.25 -21.24 10.35
CA GLU A 37 -35.85 -21.99 9.16
C GLU A 37 -34.95 -21.15 8.23
N ASP A 38 -35.20 -19.85 8.11
CA ASP A 38 -34.34 -18.92 7.37
C ASP A 38 -32.96 -18.85 8.01
N MET A 39 -32.87 -18.66 9.33
CA MET A 39 -31.58 -18.69 10.05
C MET A 39 -30.84 -20.02 9.87
N ARG A 40 -31.57 -21.14 9.97
CA ARG A 40 -31.03 -22.51 9.78
C ARG A 40 -30.52 -22.75 8.36
N THR A 41 -31.30 -22.40 7.35
CA THR A 41 -30.94 -22.65 5.94
C THR A 41 -29.88 -21.67 5.44
N TYR A 42 -29.86 -20.44 5.98
CA TYR A 42 -28.77 -19.48 5.77
C TYR A 42 -27.46 -19.98 6.37
N SER A 43 -27.44 -20.45 7.63
CA SER A 43 -26.20 -20.94 8.26
C SER A 43 -25.63 -22.16 7.53
N GLN A 44 -26.48 -23.07 7.03
CA GLN A 44 -26.08 -24.20 6.20
C GLN A 44 -25.46 -23.77 4.85
N LYS A 45 -26.12 -22.87 4.11
CA LYS A 45 -25.62 -22.36 2.82
C LYS A 45 -24.30 -21.62 2.99
N LYS A 46 -24.20 -20.80 4.04
CA LYS A 46 -22.99 -20.03 4.39
C LYS A 46 -21.82 -20.96 4.74
N SER A 47 -22.05 -21.93 5.63
CA SER A 47 -21.07 -22.98 5.97
C SER A 47 -20.57 -23.76 4.74
N ALA A 48 -21.46 -24.10 3.80
CA ALA A 48 -21.08 -24.80 2.56
C ALA A 48 -20.18 -23.93 1.66
N ILE A 49 -20.62 -22.71 1.33
CA ILE A 49 -19.89 -21.78 0.44
C ILE A 49 -18.48 -21.49 0.98
N GLU A 50 -18.36 -21.29 2.30
CA GLU A 50 -17.06 -21.02 2.93
C GLU A 50 -16.15 -22.25 2.98
N LYS A 51 -16.69 -23.45 3.23
CA LYS A 51 -15.92 -24.68 3.17
C LYS A 51 -15.43 -24.96 1.75
N ASP A 52 -16.27 -24.73 0.73
CA ASP A 52 -15.88 -24.91 -0.67
C ASP A 52 -14.76 -23.93 -1.07
N CYS A 53 -14.89 -22.66 -0.69
CA CYS A 53 -13.86 -21.63 -0.89
C CYS A 53 -12.55 -21.98 -0.17
N ALA A 54 -12.62 -22.31 1.12
CA ALA A 54 -11.45 -22.67 1.92
C ALA A 54 -10.77 -23.94 1.40
N GLN A 55 -11.53 -24.97 1.00
CA GLN A 55 -10.98 -26.17 0.37
C GLN A 55 -10.32 -25.88 -0.98
N ALA A 56 -10.87 -24.96 -1.79
CA ALA A 56 -10.25 -24.58 -3.07
C ALA A 56 -8.89 -23.91 -2.85
N LEU A 57 -8.81 -22.95 -1.92
CA LEU A 57 -7.56 -22.30 -1.52
C LEU A 57 -6.56 -23.27 -0.88
N GLN A 58 -7.04 -24.18 -0.02
CA GLN A 58 -6.21 -25.23 0.59
C GLN A 58 -5.60 -26.16 -0.46
N LYS A 59 -6.40 -26.59 -1.45
CA LYS A 59 -5.95 -27.42 -2.58
C LYS A 59 -4.93 -26.69 -3.43
N LEU A 60 -5.12 -25.39 -3.69
CA LEU A 60 -4.18 -24.55 -4.43
C LEU A 60 -2.82 -24.46 -3.71
N ALA A 61 -2.81 -24.06 -2.44
CA ALA A 61 -1.56 -23.95 -1.68
C ALA A 61 -0.84 -25.32 -1.55
N SER A 62 -1.62 -26.39 -1.34
CA SER A 62 -1.13 -27.78 -1.26
C SER A 62 -0.61 -28.35 -2.59
N GLN A 63 -0.84 -27.70 -3.73
CA GLN A 63 -0.19 -28.06 -5.00
C GLN A 63 1.25 -27.50 -5.06
N TYR A 64 1.45 -26.24 -4.66
CA TYR A 64 2.78 -25.61 -4.66
C TYR A 64 3.70 -26.15 -3.55
N LEU A 65 3.14 -26.59 -2.41
CA LEU A 65 3.91 -27.24 -1.34
C LEU A 65 4.50 -28.62 -1.70
N LYS A 66 4.09 -29.22 -2.82
CA LYS A 66 4.68 -30.47 -3.34
C LYS A 66 5.95 -30.26 -4.16
N ARG A 67 6.34 -29.02 -4.40
CA ARG A 67 7.59 -28.70 -5.11
C ARG A 67 8.72 -28.59 -4.11
N ASP A 68 9.87 -29.15 -4.44
CA ASP A 68 11.12 -28.90 -3.71
C ASP A 68 11.64 -27.48 -3.99
N TRP A 69 12.38 -26.93 -3.03
CA TRP A 69 12.94 -25.57 -3.12
C TRP A 69 14.38 -25.54 -2.57
N PRO A 70 15.32 -24.84 -3.23
CA PRO A 70 16.71 -24.74 -2.79
C PRO A 70 16.87 -24.16 -1.38
N GLY A 71 17.93 -24.56 -0.66
CA GLY A 71 18.22 -24.01 0.67
C GLY A 71 17.24 -24.34 1.79
N ILE A 72 16.29 -25.28 1.60
CA ILE A 72 15.35 -25.73 2.65
C ILE A 72 15.68 -27.16 3.05
N LYS A 73 16.46 -27.35 4.12
CA LYS A 73 16.66 -28.67 4.74
C LYS A 73 15.47 -29.04 5.63
N ALA A 74 15.14 -30.33 5.73
CA ALA A 74 13.95 -30.80 6.45
C ALA A 74 14.06 -30.71 7.99
N ASP A 75 15.26 -30.87 8.55
CA ASP A 75 15.51 -30.90 10.01
C ASP A 75 16.00 -29.56 10.59
N GLU A 76 16.19 -28.52 9.76
CA GLU A 76 16.70 -27.22 10.21
C GLU A 76 15.58 -26.20 10.46
N ARG A 77 15.80 -25.29 11.41
CA ARG A 77 14.84 -24.24 11.77
C ARG A 77 14.68 -23.25 10.61
N THR A 78 13.45 -23.03 10.15
CA THR A 78 13.11 -22.13 9.03
C THR A 78 13.78 -20.77 9.15
N ASP A 79 14.73 -20.49 8.26
CA ASP A 79 15.43 -19.20 8.18
C ASP A 79 14.73 -18.27 7.20
N TYR A 80 13.99 -17.30 7.74
CA TYR A 80 13.20 -16.35 6.98
C TYR A 80 14.03 -15.32 6.17
N ARG A 81 15.37 -15.44 6.16
CA ARG A 81 16.24 -14.73 5.22
C ARG A 81 16.26 -15.40 3.83
N ASN A 82 16.01 -16.71 3.75
CA ASN A 82 15.85 -17.43 2.48
C ASN A 82 14.47 -17.12 1.88
N VAL A 83 14.44 -16.63 0.64
CA VAL A 83 13.19 -16.25 -0.07
C VAL A 83 12.24 -17.45 -0.25
N TYR A 84 12.80 -18.64 -0.48
CA TYR A 84 12.03 -19.88 -0.63
C TYR A 84 11.43 -20.35 0.69
N ALA A 85 12.13 -20.13 1.81
CA ALA A 85 11.63 -20.48 3.13
C ALA A 85 10.43 -19.60 3.54
N VAL A 86 10.47 -18.31 3.20
CA VAL A 86 9.33 -17.38 3.36
C VAL A 86 8.16 -17.80 2.47
N TRP A 87 8.41 -18.11 1.19
CA TRP A 87 7.36 -18.56 0.26
C TRP A 87 6.69 -19.87 0.73
N LYS A 88 7.48 -20.86 1.16
CA LYS A 88 6.97 -22.10 1.76
C LYS A 88 6.10 -21.80 2.99
N ALA A 89 6.57 -20.97 3.91
CA ALA A 89 5.81 -20.60 5.11
C ALA A 89 4.50 -19.86 4.78
N TYR A 90 4.47 -19.04 3.73
CA TYR A 90 3.24 -18.37 3.26
C TYR A 90 2.20 -19.38 2.76
N LEU A 91 2.63 -20.40 2.01
CA LEU A 91 1.76 -21.48 1.56
C LEU A 91 1.27 -22.35 2.73
N GLU A 92 2.16 -22.69 3.68
CA GLU A 92 1.81 -23.44 4.90
C GLU A 92 0.80 -22.68 5.77
N GLY A 93 1.00 -21.37 5.98
CA GLY A 93 0.06 -20.50 6.67
C GLY A 93 -1.29 -20.38 5.94
N THR A 94 -1.28 -20.40 4.61
CA THR A 94 -2.52 -20.44 3.80
C THR A 94 -3.28 -21.76 4.01
N VAL A 95 -2.58 -22.91 4.09
CA VAL A 95 -3.17 -24.21 4.45
C VAL A 95 -3.69 -24.22 5.89
N GLN A 96 -2.96 -23.62 6.83
CA GLN A 96 -3.38 -23.49 8.24
C GLN A 96 -4.66 -22.66 8.39
N VAL A 97 -4.71 -21.47 7.77
CA VAL A 97 -5.86 -20.55 7.82
C VAL A 97 -7.08 -21.17 7.16
N THR A 98 -6.92 -21.81 6.00
CA THR A 98 -8.03 -22.48 5.32
C THR A 98 -8.56 -23.68 6.11
N GLN A 99 -7.70 -24.48 6.73
CA GLN A 99 -8.13 -25.53 7.65
C GLN A 99 -8.87 -24.98 8.87
N SER A 100 -8.38 -23.86 9.44
CA SER A 100 -9.05 -23.18 10.54
C SER A 100 -10.46 -22.70 10.14
N ARG A 101 -10.60 -22.08 8.96
CA ARG A 101 -11.92 -21.67 8.43
C ARG A 101 -12.85 -22.86 8.26
N ILE A 102 -12.39 -23.99 7.71
CA ILE A 102 -13.19 -25.22 7.56
C ILE A 102 -13.71 -25.71 8.92
N ASN A 103 -12.86 -25.72 9.95
CA ASN A 103 -13.21 -26.14 11.30
C ASN A 103 -14.26 -25.19 11.93
N VAL A 104 -13.99 -23.88 11.90
CA VAL A 104 -14.88 -22.84 12.44
C VAL A 104 -16.23 -22.81 11.72
N CYS A 105 -16.28 -23.17 10.43
CA CYS A 105 -17.54 -23.31 9.69
C CYS A 105 -18.47 -24.43 10.21
N GLU A 106 -18.01 -25.35 11.07
CA GLU A 106 -18.91 -26.28 11.77
C GLU A 106 -19.72 -25.59 12.87
N ASN A 107 -19.31 -24.44 13.40
CA ASN A 107 -20.07 -23.70 14.41
C ASN A 107 -21.42 -23.22 13.86
N TYR A 108 -21.49 -22.84 12.58
CA TYR A 108 -22.77 -22.56 11.88
C TYR A 108 -23.75 -23.74 11.85
N LYS A 109 -23.25 -24.97 11.93
CA LYS A 109 -24.07 -26.17 12.06
C LYS A 109 -24.46 -26.41 13.53
N ASN A 110 -23.44 -26.46 14.39
CA ASN A 110 -23.54 -26.95 15.77
C ASN A 110 -24.21 -25.94 16.72
N GLU A 111 -23.94 -24.64 16.57
CA GLU A 111 -24.48 -23.56 17.42
C GLU A 111 -25.81 -23.00 16.88
N ILE A 112 -26.07 -23.13 15.56
CA ILE A 112 -27.20 -22.47 14.89
C ILE A 112 -28.13 -23.46 14.19
N SER A 113 -27.70 -24.17 13.15
CA SER A 113 -28.60 -25.02 12.33
C SER A 113 -29.39 -26.05 13.14
N ASP A 114 -28.68 -26.85 13.92
CA ASP A 114 -29.27 -28.01 14.61
C ASP A 114 -30.00 -27.60 15.90
N PRO A 115 -29.54 -26.59 16.66
CA PRO A 115 -30.35 -25.90 17.67
C PRO A 115 -31.62 -25.25 17.12
N ALA A 116 -31.56 -24.48 16.02
CA ALA A 116 -32.73 -23.80 15.46
C ALA A 116 -33.81 -24.78 14.98
N LYS A 117 -33.40 -25.89 14.34
CA LYS A 117 -34.28 -27.03 14.02
C LYS A 117 -34.99 -27.57 15.26
N THR A 118 -34.26 -27.69 16.36
CA THR A 118 -34.76 -28.24 17.63
C THR A 118 -35.73 -27.28 18.32
N VAL A 119 -35.42 -25.98 18.35
CA VAL A 119 -36.30 -24.93 18.90
C VAL A 119 -37.60 -24.81 18.10
N LYS A 120 -37.53 -24.88 16.77
CA LYS A 120 -38.72 -24.89 15.89
C LYS A 120 -39.66 -26.05 16.24
N PHE A 121 -39.14 -27.28 16.30
CA PHE A 121 -39.91 -28.47 16.69
C PHE A 121 -40.53 -28.36 18.10
N TYR A 122 -39.85 -27.74 19.06
CA TYR A 122 -40.47 -27.45 20.36
C TYR A 122 -41.57 -26.40 20.25
N LYS A 123 -41.38 -25.33 19.47
CA LYS A 123 -42.36 -24.26 19.31
C LYS A 123 -43.64 -24.74 18.61
N GLU A 124 -43.53 -25.65 17.64
CA GLU A 124 -44.67 -26.35 17.01
C GLU A 124 -45.52 -27.09 18.06
N GLN A 125 -44.89 -27.76 19.04
CA GLN A 125 -45.60 -28.39 20.16
C GLN A 125 -46.21 -27.39 21.14
N GLN A 126 -45.57 -26.23 21.37
CA GLN A 126 -46.11 -25.19 22.25
C GLN A 126 -47.33 -24.50 21.62
N LEU A 127 -47.38 -24.31 20.30
CA LEU A 127 -48.60 -23.84 19.61
C LEU A 127 -49.78 -24.71 20.01
N LYS A 128 -49.70 -26.03 19.80
CA LYS A 128 -50.83 -26.94 20.09
C LYS A 128 -51.32 -26.80 21.52
N LYS A 129 -50.42 -26.80 22.50
CA LYS A 129 -50.76 -26.63 23.93
C LYS A 129 -51.41 -25.27 24.23
N CYS A 130 -50.90 -24.19 23.63
CA CYS A 130 -51.45 -22.85 23.77
C CYS A 130 -52.87 -22.75 23.18
N ILE A 131 -53.06 -23.22 21.94
CA ILE A 131 -54.35 -23.23 21.24
C ILE A 131 -55.39 -24.08 22.01
N ASP A 132 -55.00 -25.28 22.46
CA ASP A 132 -55.85 -26.16 23.27
C ASP A 132 -56.27 -25.47 24.59
N HIS A 133 -55.37 -24.72 25.24
CA HIS A 133 -55.66 -24.01 26.48
C HIS A 133 -56.53 -22.77 26.28
N LEU A 134 -56.17 -21.91 25.33
CA LEU A 134 -56.90 -20.68 25.02
C LEU A 134 -58.33 -21.00 24.55
N THR A 135 -58.52 -22.08 23.78
CA THR A 135 -59.85 -22.54 23.36
C THR A 135 -60.77 -22.85 24.55
N ARG A 136 -60.26 -23.41 25.65
CA ARG A 136 -61.06 -23.67 26.87
C ARG A 136 -61.51 -22.36 27.54
N ILE A 137 -60.57 -21.46 27.81
CA ILE A 137 -60.84 -20.12 28.37
C ILE A 137 -61.85 -19.36 27.50
N GLN A 138 -61.68 -19.43 26.18
CA GLN A 138 -62.57 -18.80 25.21
C GLN A 138 -63.99 -19.38 25.22
N MET A 139 -64.17 -20.67 25.51
CA MET A 139 -65.50 -21.27 25.69
C MET A 139 -66.15 -20.83 27.01
N GLU A 140 -65.39 -20.78 28.11
CA GLU A 140 -65.86 -20.34 29.43
C GLU A 140 -66.38 -18.89 29.39
N LEU A 141 -65.68 -17.99 28.69
CA LEU A 141 -66.15 -16.62 28.44
C LEU A 141 -67.39 -16.58 27.52
N GLN A 142 -67.43 -17.41 26.47
CA GLN A 142 -68.59 -17.48 25.57
C GLN A 142 -69.86 -17.97 26.28
N ASP A 143 -69.76 -18.94 27.20
CA ASP A 143 -70.90 -19.39 27.99
C ASP A 143 -71.34 -18.34 29.03
N THR A 144 -70.38 -17.59 29.61
CA THR A 144 -70.68 -16.42 30.47
C THR A 144 -71.50 -15.35 29.71
N VAL A 145 -71.09 -15.00 28.48
CA VAL A 145 -71.78 -13.99 27.65
C VAL A 145 -73.09 -14.52 27.04
N LYS A 146 -73.23 -15.83 26.87
CA LYS A 146 -74.48 -16.53 26.52
C LYS A 146 -75.50 -16.44 27.66
N ASP A 147 -75.06 -16.52 28.92
CA ASP A 147 -75.94 -16.36 30.08
C ASP A 147 -76.34 -14.90 30.30
N LEU A 148 -75.44 -13.95 30.06
CA LEU A 148 -75.79 -12.52 29.93
C LEU A 148 -76.87 -12.28 28.87
N ALA A 149 -76.80 -12.96 27.72
CA ALA A 149 -77.82 -12.86 26.69
C ALA A 149 -79.17 -13.46 27.11
N LYS A 150 -79.18 -14.52 27.94
CA LYS A 150 -80.41 -15.07 28.55
C LYS A 150 -81.06 -14.10 29.53
N SER A 151 -80.31 -13.58 30.50
CA SER A 151 -80.86 -12.66 31.52
C SER A 151 -81.30 -11.33 30.90
N LYS A 152 -80.56 -10.81 29.91
CA LYS A 152 -80.99 -9.65 29.10
C LYS A 152 -82.33 -9.87 28.41
N LYS A 153 -82.53 -11.03 27.78
CA LYS A 153 -83.80 -11.39 27.12
C LYS A 153 -84.95 -11.43 28.14
N LYS A 154 -84.75 -12.16 29.25
CA LYS A 154 -85.72 -12.30 30.37
C LYS A 154 -86.11 -10.94 30.95
N TYR A 155 -85.15 -10.02 31.12
CA TYR A 155 -85.43 -8.64 31.55
C TYR A 155 -86.33 -7.90 30.55
N LEU A 156 -86.00 -7.92 29.26
CA LEU A 156 -86.78 -7.22 28.22
C LEU A 156 -88.22 -7.75 28.14
N GLU A 157 -88.42 -9.07 28.22
CA GLU A 157 -89.75 -9.69 28.21
C GLU A 157 -90.60 -9.29 29.44
N MET A 158 -89.98 -9.25 30.63
CA MET A 158 -90.67 -8.87 31.87
C MET A 158 -90.97 -7.37 31.94
N GLU A 159 -90.06 -6.51 31.49
CA GLU A 159 -90.25 -5.05 31.47
C GLU A 159 -91.29 -4.65 30.39
N GLN A 160 -91.34 -5.34 29.25
CA GLN A 160 -92.42 -5.17 28.26
C GLN A 160 -93.79 -5.55 28.84
N MET A 161 -93.88 -6.67 29.58
CA MET A 161 -95.12 -7.07 30.26
C MET A 161 -95.53 -6.07 31.33
N ALA A 162 -94.59 -5.55 32.12
CA ALA A 162 -94.84 -4.53 33.12
C ALA A 162 -95.32 -3.21 32.47
N GLN A 163 -94.69 -2.78 31.37
CA GLN A 163 -95.07 -1.58 30.63
C GLN A 163 -96.52 -1.65 30.11
N ALA A 164 -96.92 -2.76 29.47
CA ALA A 164 -98.28 -2.93 28.99
C ALA A 164 -99.34 -2.89 30.13
N VAL A 165 -98.98 -3.35 31.34
CA VAL A 165 -99.85 -3.26 32.52
C VAL A 165 -99.85 -1.85 33.13
N ARG A 166 -98.74 -1.11 33.07
CA ARG A 166 -98.70 0.32 33.45
C ARG A 166 -99.59 1.15 32.54
N GLU A 167 -99.44 1.02 31.22
CA GLU A 167 -100.27 1.70 30.21
C GLU A 167 -101.76 1.40 30.40
N LYS A 168 -102.14 0.12 30.57
CA LYS A 168 -103.54 -0.24 30.85
C LYS A 168 -104.09 0.42 32.12
N ALA A 169 -103.31 0.52 33.18
CA ALA A 169 -103.73 1.17 34.43
C ALA A 169 -103.77 2.71 34.33
N ASP A 170 -102.91 3.29 33.50
CA ASP A 170 -102.91 4.73 33.22
C ASP A 170 -104.06 5.12 32.27
N ILE A 171 -104.61 4.17 31.50
CA ILE A 171 -105.89 4.30 30.77
C ILE A 171 -107.09 4.13 31.71
N GLU A 172 -107.13 3.07 32.52
CA GLU A 172 -108.26 2.76 33.42
C GLU A 172 -108.47 3.83 34.52
N SER A 173 -107.40 4.58 34.88
CA SER A 173 -107.49 5.74 35.77
C SER A 173 -107.95 7.04 35.10
N LYS A 174 -107.94 7.12 33.76
CA LYS A 174 -108.40 8.28 32.98
C LYS A 174 -109.81 8.09 32.40
N SER A 175 -110.30 6.85 32.29
CA SER A 175 -111.66 6.55 31.84
C SER A 175 -112.71 7.00 32.85
N LYS A 176 -113.67 7.83 32.40
CA LYS A 176 -114.88 8.16 33.17
C LYS A 176 -115.77 6.92 33.31
N LEU A 177 -116.56 6.86 34.40
CA LEU A 177 -117.51 5.77 34.69
C LEU A 177 -118.42 5.49 33.49
N SER A 178 -118.42 4.24 33.01
CA SER A 178 -119.35 3.78 31.98
C SER A 178 -120.74 3.54 32.59
N LEU A 179 -121.80 3.92 31.88
CA LEU A 179 -123.20 3.93 32.34
C LEU A 179 -123.73 2.57 32.86
N PHE A 180 -123.07 1.46 32.54
CA PHE A 180 -123.46 0.11 32.95
C PHE A 180 -122.52 -0.54 33.99
N GLN A 181 -121.55 0.18 34.56
CA GLN A 181 -120.63 -0.36 35.57
C GLN A 181 -120.87 0.25 36.97
N SER A 182 -121.24 -0.62 37.92
CA SER A 182 -121.37 -0.23 39.33
C SER A 182 -120.03 0.24 39.91
N ARG A 183 -120.08 1.24 40.81
CA ARG A 183 -118.91 1.77 41.53
C ARG A 183 -118.09 0.66 42.20
N ILE A 184 -118.76 -0.36 42.72
CA ILE A 184 -118.13 -1.51 43.39
C ILE A 184 -117.40 -2.42 42.38
N SER A 185 -117.93 -2.62 41.17
CA SER A 185 -117.25 -3.42 40.14
C SER A 185 -116.00 -2.72 39.60
N LEU A 186 -116.06 -1.40 39.38
CA LEU A 186 -114.91 -0.62 38.92
C LEU A 186 -113.83 -0.54 40.02
N GLN A 187 -114.22 -0.40 41.29
CA GLN A 187 -113.29 -0.47 42.42
C GLN A 187 -112.61 -1.85 42.54
N LYS A 188 -113.34 -2.95 42.35
CA LYS A 188 -112.75 -4.31 42.31
C LYS A 188 -111.82 -4.52 41.11
N ALA A 189 -112.15 -3.99 39.93
CA ALA A 189 -111.29 -4.03 38.76
C ALA A 189 -109.98 -3.27 39.00
N SER A 190 -110.08 -2.03 39.48
CA SER A 190 -108.94 -1.17 39.80
C SER A 190 -108.00 -1.79 40.86
N VAL A 191 -108.54 -2.39 41.92
CA VAL A 191 -107.74 -3.12 42.93
C VAL A 191 -107.03 -4.32 42.31
N LYS A 192 -107.72 -5.12 41.48
CA LYS A 192 -107.12 -6.28 40.77
C LYS A 192 -106.04 -5.84 39.78
N LEU A 193 -106.22 -4.72 39.09
CA LEU A 193 -105.25 -4.17 38.17
C LEU A 193 -104.04 -3.57 38.91
N LYS A 194 -104.24 -2.88 40.03
CA LYS A 194 -103.17 -2.39 40.91
C LYS A 194 -102.33 -3.53 41.48
N ALA A 195 -102.97 -4.63 41.92
CA ALA A 195 -102.26 -5.84 42.32
C ALA A 195 -101.42 -6.43 41.17
N LYS A 196 -101.99 -6.52 39.95
CA LYS A 196 -101.25 -7.01 38.77
C LYS A 196 -100.10 -6.06 38.37
N ARG A 197 -100.28 -4.74 38.45
CA ARG A 197 -99.22 -3.74 38.20
C ARG A 197 -98.06 -3.92 39.17
N ASN A 198 -98.35 -4.16 40.44
CA ASN A 198 -97.32 -4.41 41.46
C ASN A 198 -96.57 -5.73 41.22
N ASP A 199 -97.28 -6.82 40.91
CA ASP A 199 -96.69 -8.12 40.55
C ASP A 199 -95.76 -8.03 39.32
N CYS A 200 -96.25 -7.43 38.22
CA CYS A 200 -95.43 -7.28 37.01
C CYS A 200 -94.24 -6.34 37.23
N ASN A 201 -94.39 -5.22 37.94
CA ASN A 201 -93.28 -4.33 38.28
C ASN A 201 -92.24 -5.01 39.20
N SER A 202 -92.68 -5.86 40.12
CA SER A 202 -91.79 -6.65 40.99
C SER A 202 -90.97 -7.65 40.16
N LYS A 203 -91.63 -8.41 39.28
CA LYS A 203 -90.98 -9.37 38.37
C LYS A 203 -90.01 -8.69 37.40
N ALA A 204 -90.38 -7.54 36.81
CA ALA A 204 -89.49 -6.75 35.97
C ALA A 204 -88.27 -6.22 36.75
N THR A 205 -88.46 -5.76 37.98
CA THR A 205 -87.35 -5.29 38.84
C THR A 205 -86.42 -6.43 39.25
N HIS A 206 -86.96 -7.60 39.60
CA HIS A 206 -86.16 -8.79 39.88
C HIS A 206 -85.35 -9.23 38.65
N ALA A 207 -85.98 -9.28 37.45
CA ALA A 207 -85.29 -9.60 36.20
C ALA A 207 -84.25 -8.54 35.79
N ARG A 208 -84.47 -7.26 36.11
CA ARG A 208 -83.49 -6.18 35.91
C ARG A 208 -82.27 -6.37 36.81
N ASN A 209 -82.47 -6.70 38.08
CA ASN A 209 -81.39 -6.94 39.04
C ASN A 209 -80.57 -8.18 38.65
N ASP A 210 -81.25 -9.27 38.26
CA ASP A 210 -80.67 -10.49 37.69
C ASP A 210 -79.77 -10.19 36.47
N TYR A 211 -80.27 -9.39 35.52
CA TYR A 211 -79.47 -8.91 34.37
C TYR A 211 -78.28 -8.03 34.78
N LEU A 212 -78.45 -7.10 35.71
CA LEU A 212 -77.36 -6.22 36.18
C LEU A 212 -76.25 -7.01 36.90
N LEU A 213 -76.60 -7.99 37.72
CA LEU A 213 -75.63 -8.89 38.37
C LEU A 213 -74.91 -9.77 37.33
N THR A 214 -75.64 -10.31 36.35
CA THR A 214 -75.03 -11.08 35.24
C THR A 214 -74.07 -10.20 34.43
N LEU A 215 -74.42 -8.92 34.19
CA LEU A 215 -73.61 -7.97 33.44
C LEU A 215 -72.31 -7.63 34.19
N ALA A 216 -72.38 -7.41 35.50
CA ALA A 216 -71.18 -7.19 36.31
C ALA A 216 -70.23 -8.41 36.28
N ALA A 217 -70.77 -9.63 36.42
CA ALA A 217 -69.98 -10.86 36.35
C ALA A 217 -69.37 -11.09 34.95
N ALA A 218 -70.13 -10.86 33.88
CA ALA A 218 -69.67 -11.01 32.51
C ALA A 218 -68.58 -9.99 32.15
N ASN A 219 -68.71 -8.74 32.60
CA ASN A 219 -67.67 -7.72 32.43
C ASN A 219 -66.39 -8.10 33.19
N ALA A 220 -66.49 -8.54 34.45
CA ALA A 220 -65.32 -8.97 35.23
C ALA A 220 -64.58 -10.17 34.59
N HIS A 221 -65.30 -11.13 34.01
CA HIS A 221 -64.69 -12.24 33.26
C HIS A 221 -64.04 -11.74 31.95
N HIS A 222 -64.70 -10.82 31.23
CA HIS A 222 -64.16 -10.21 30.02
C HIS A 222 -62.86 -9.43 30.31
N ASP A 223 -62.84 -8.63 31.37
CA ASP A 223 -61.65 -7.89 31.81
C ASP A 223 -60.50 -8.84 32.18
N ARG A 224 -60.80 -9.91 32.94
CA ARG A 224 -59.81 -10.96 33.25
C ARG A 224 -59.23 -11.60 31.99
N TYR A 225 -60.08 -11.97 31.02
CA TYR A 225 -59.63 -12.58 29.77
C TYR A 225 -58.64 -11.69 29.03
N TYR A 226 -58.93 -10.40 28.84
CA TYR A 226 -58.05 -9.48 28.12
C TYR A 226 -56.81 -9.06 28.92
N GLN A 227 -56.93 -8.86 30.24
CA GLN A 227 -55.82 -8.36 31.08
C GLN A 227 -54.89 -9.47 31.61
N THR A 228 -55.35 -10.73 31.65
CA THR A 228 -54.60 -11.86 32.21
C THR A 228 -54.50 -13.02 31.22
N ASP A 229 -55.62 -13.66 30.88
CA ASP A 229 -55.57 -15.01 30.32
C ASP A 229 -55.08 -15.04 28.85
N LEU A 230 -55.48 -14.04 28.05
CA LEU A 230 -54.98 -13.85 26.67
C LEU A 230 -53.49 -13.45 26.65
N ILE A 231 -53.07 -12.55 27.56
CA ILE A 231 -51.66 -12.11 27.65
C ILE A 231 -50.75 -13.27 28.10
N ASN A 232 -51.21 -14.09 29.04
CA ASN A 232 -50.48 -15.29 29.47
C ASN A 232 -50.43 -16.34 28.35
N SER A 233 -51.48 -16.47 27.54
CA SER A 233 -51.49 -17.36 26.37
C SER A 233 -50.46 -16.92 25.31
N ILE A 234 -50.35 -15.61 25.05
CA ILE A 234 -49.31 -15.04 24.15
C ILE A 234 -47.92 -15.34 24.69
N LYS A 235 -47.63 -15.00 25.96
CA LYS A 235 -46.33 -15.28 26.60
C LYS A 235 -45.94 -16.77 26.55
N ALA A 236 -46.91 -17.67 26.70
CA ALA A 236 -46.69 -19.11 26.60
C ALA A 236 -46.42 -19.60 25.16
N LEU A 237 -46.93 -18.90 24.14
CA LEU A 237 -46.65 -19.16 22.72
C LEU A 237 -45.28 -18.62 22.29
N ASP A 238 -44.88 -17.48 22.85
CA ASP A 238 -43.58 -16.84 22.65
C ASP A 238 -42.47 -17.76 23.17
N GLY A 239 -42.58 -18.16 24.44
CA GLY A 239 -41.57 -18.94 25.15
C GLY A 239 -40.23 -18.20 25.20
N SER A 240 -39.14 -18.94 25.00
CA SER A 240 -37.76 -18.41 24.94
C SER A 240 -37.27 -18.17 23.51
N VAL A 241 -38.16 -18.00 22.52
CA VAL A 241 -37.74 -17.89 21.10
C VAL A 241 -36.82 -16.69 20.84
N TYR A 242 -37.07 -15.55 21.49
CA TYR A 242 -36.29 -14.33 21.30
C TYR A 242 -34.86 -14.47 21.84
N ASP A 243 -34.66 -15.18 22.95
CA ASP A 243 -33.33 -15.48 23.47
C ASP A 243 -32.54 -16.38 22.52
N HIS A 244 -33.15 -17.45 22.00
CA HIS A 244 -32.47 -18.33 21.04
C HIS A 244 -32.11 -17.58 19.74
N VAL A 245 -33.00 -16.75 19.20
CA VAL A 245 -32.71 -15.91 18.01
C VAL A 245 -31.56 -14.94 18.29
N LYS A 246 -31.55 -14.28 19.45
CA LYS A 246 -30.45 -13.41 19.92
C LYS A 246 -29.13 -14.20 20.04
N ASP A 247 -29.15 -15.39 20.63
CA ASP A 247 -27.97 -16.24 20.81
C ASP A 247 -27.42 -16.76 19.46
N TYR A 248 -28.30 -17.06 18.49
CA TYR A 248 -27.89 -17.41 17.12
C TYR A 248 -27.25 -16.23 16.39
N LEU A 249 -27.77 -15.01 16.54
CA LEU A 249 -27.15 -13.80 15.98
C LEU A 249 -25.76 -13.54 16.59
N ILE A 250 -25.61 -13.74 17.90
CA ILE A 250 -24.30 -13.67 18.58
C ILE A 250 -23.35 -14.74 18.03
N SER A 251 -23.82 -15.97 17.85
CA SER A 251 -23.01 -17.08 17.29
C SER A 251 -22.60 -16.82 15.84
N PHE A 252 -23.46 -16.22 15.01
CA PHE A 252 -23.12 -15.80 13.64
C PHE A 252 -21.91 -14.84 13.64
N CYS A 253 -21.97 -13.80 14.48
CA CYS A 253 -20.90 -12.80 14.60
C CYS A 253 -19.63 -13.39 15.22
N ARG A 254 -19.75 -14.21 16.28
CA ARG A 254 -18.59 -14.85 16.95
C ARG A 254 -17.82 -15.77 16.00
N THR A 255 -18.54 -16.55 15.19
CA THR A 255 -17.94 -17.47 14.21
C THR A 255 -17.12 -16.71 13.15
N GLU A 256 -17.55 -15.52 12.72
CA GLU A 256 -16.73 -14.67 11.85
C GLU A 256 -15.51 -14.11 12.58
N LEU A 257 -15.68 -13.54 13.77
CA LEU A 257 -14.58 -12.94 14.54
C LEU A 257 -13.48 -13.97 14.85
N GLU A 258 -13.84 -15.20 15.21
CA GLU A 258 -12.90 -16.32 15.41
C GLU A 258 -12.11 -16.64 14.13
N ALA A 259 -12.80 -16.71 12.99
CA ALA A 259 -12.16 -16.95 11.70
C ALA A 259 -11.24 -15.79 11.25
N PHE A 260 -11.66 -14.53 11.45
CA PHE A 260 -10.83 -13.36 11.15
C PHE A 260 -9.62 -13.24 12.08
N GLN A 261 -9.74 -13.62 13.36
CA GLN A 261 -8.59 -13.64 14.27
C GLN A 261 -7.53 -14.65 13.82
N ALA A 262 -7.95 -15.84 13.35
CA ALA A 262 -7.03 -16.84 12.79
C ALA A 262 -6.32 -16.33 11.52
N ILE A 263 -7.06 -15.69 10.60
CA ILE A 263 -6.51 -15.03 9.41
C ILE A 263 -5.48 -13.97 9.81
N HIS A 264 -5.85 -13.06 10.72
CA HIS A 264 -5.03 -11.94 11.16
C HIS A 264 -3.72 -12.41 11.79
N ASN A 265 -3.78 -13.31 12.78
CA ASN A 265 -2.60 -13.78 13.50
C ASN A 265 -1.57 -14.45 12.57
N THR A 266 -2.03 -15.32 11.64
CA THR A 266 -1.13 -16.01 10.71
C THR A 266 -0.51 -15.05 9.70
N PHE A 267 -1.29 -14.17 9.07
CA PHE A 267 -0.75 -13.26 8.05
C PHE A 267 0.04 -12.08 8.62
N GLN A 268 -0.25 -11.63 9.85
CA GLN A 268 0.59 -10.66 10.58
C GLN A 268 1.99 -11.25 10.86
N PHE A 269 2.05 -12.50 11.34
CA PHE A 269 3.32 -13.22 11.52
C PHE A 269 4.08 -13.35 10.18
N LEU A 270 3.40 -13.77 9.12
CA LEU A 270 4.03 -13.94 7.80
C LEU A 270 4.53 -12.61 7.21
N LEU A 271 3.82 -11.50 7.41
CA LEU A 271 4.25 -10.17 7.00
C LEU A 271 5.57 -9.78 7.70
N GLU A 272 5.65 -9.97 9.02
CA GLU A 272 6.84 -9.71 9.85
C GLU A 272 8.00 -10.69 9.59
N LYS A 273 7.75 -11.80 8.88
CA LYS A 273 8.81 -12.68 8.35
C LYS A 273 9.18 -12.36 6.91
N SER A 274 8.26 -11.88 6.10
CA SER A 274 8.51 -11.53 4.69
C SER A 274 9.44 -10.33 4.55
N SER A 275 9.41 -9.39 5.49
CA SER A 275 10.35 -8.27 5.58
C SER A 275 11.78 -8.66 5.97
N ARG A 276 12.07 -9.95 6.22
CA ARG A 276 13.40 -10.44 6.64
C ARG A 276 14.21 -11.09 5.52
N VAL A 277 13.68 -11.18 4.30
CA VAL A 277 14.40 -11.71 3.14
C VAL A 277 15.59 -10.79 2.81
N MET A 278 16.78 -11.36 2.62
CA MET A 278 17.99 -10.60 2.30
C MET A 278 18.69 -11.18 1.06
N GLN A 279 18.99 -10.35 0.07
CA GLN A 279 19.61 -10.78 -1.19
C GLN A 279 20.93 -11.53 -0.94
N ASP A 280 21.85 -10.92 -0.19
CA ASP A 280 23.20 -11.40 0.08
C ASP A 280 23.19 -12.79 0.75
N PHE A 281 22.20 -13.05 1.61
CA PHE A 281 22.03 -14.36 2.26
C PHE A 281 21.66 -15.46 1.25
N ASN A 282 20.83 -15.15 0.26
CA ASN A 282 20.46 -16.08 -0.80
C ASN A 282 21.64 -16.30 -1.78
N GLN A 283 22.43 -15.26 -2.05
CA GLN A 283 23.69 -15.38 -2.82
C GLN A 283 24.74 -16.23 -2.09
N GLN A 284 24.97 -15.97 -0.79
CA GLN A 284 25.89 -16.74 0.05
C GLN A 284 25.48 -18.21 0.14
N LEU A 285 24.18 -18.48 0.29
CA LEU A 285 23.64 -19.85 0.31
C LEU A 285 23.85 -20.55 -1.03
N PHE A 286 23.63 -19.88 -2.17
CA PHE A 286 23.92 -20.42 -3.50
C PHE A 286 25.41 -20.74 -3.69
N MET A 287 26.32 -19.86 -3.25
CA MET A 287 27.76 -20.14 -3.28
C MET A 287 28.14 -21.31 -2.37
N GLN A 288 27.52 -21.43 -1.19
CA GLN A 288 27.75 -22.54 -0.26
C GLN A 288 27.25 -23.88 -0.79
N GLU A 289 26.08 -23.92 -1.44
CA GLU A 289 25.53 -25.12 -2.08
C GLU A 289 26.33 -25.55 -3.33
N ASN A 290 27.14 -24.65 -3.92
CA ASN A 290 27.89 -24.88 -5.15
C ASN A 290 29.41 -24.67 -4.94
N PRO A 291 30.14 -25.67 -4.41
CA PRO A 291 31.58 -25.59 -4.13
C PRO A 291 32.48 -25.09 -5.28
N VAL A 292 32.04 -25.24 -6.53
CA VAL A 292 32.75 -24.75 -7.74
C VAL A 292 33.01 -23.24 -7.75
N PHE A 293 32.20 -22.43 -7.03
CA PHE A 293 32.40 -20.98 -6.91
C PHE A 293 33.33 -20.57 -5.75
N HIS A 294 33.84 -21.52 -4.97
CA HIS A 294 34.86 -21.21 -3.97
C HIS A 294 36.21 -20.95 -4.64
N LYS A 295 37.04 -20.12 -4.02
CA LYS A 295 38.38 -19.78 -4.54
C LYS A 295 39.21 -21.05 -4.76
N ALA A 296 39.54 -21.33 -6.02
CA ALA A 296 40.46 -22.40 -6.39
C ALA A 296 41.84 -22.22 -5.75
N GLN A 297 42.60 -23.31 -5.62
CA GLN A 297 43.92 -23.27 -5.00
C GLN A 297 44.82 -22.26 -5.73
N THR A 298 45.41 -21.32 -4.97
CA THR A 298 46.33 -20.32 -5.52
C THR A 298 47.47 -21.01 -6.26
N PHE A 299 47.71 -20.62 -7.52
CA PHE A 299 48.84 -21.10 -8.31
C PHE A 299 50.16 -20.97 -7.53
N GLN A 300 50.98 -22.01 -7.57
CA GLN A 300 52.29 -22.05 -6.92
C GLN A 300 53.38 -22.03 -7.97
N PHE A 301 54.53 -21.43 -7.63
CA PHE A 301 55.75 -21.61 -8.42
C PHE A 301 56.15 -23.09 -8.43
N GLN A 302 56.54 -23.59 -9.61
CA GLN A 302 56.98 -24.96 -9.82
C GLN A 302 58.46 -24.92 -10.21
N PRO A 303 59.40 -25.09 -9.25
CA PRO A 303 60.82 -25.12 -9.58
C PRO A 303 61.15 -26.30 -10.48
N SER A 304 62.14 -26.13 -11.35
CA SER A 304 62.78 -27.23 -12.08
C SER A 304 63.56 -28.13 -11.11
N ASP A 305 63.84 -29.38 -11.48
CA ASP A 305 64.60 -30.34 -10.63
C ASP A 305 66.01 -29.84 -10.23
N SER A 306 66.55 -28.87 -10.97
CA SER A 306 67.84 -28.23 -10.71
C SER A 306 67.75 -26.84 -10.06
N ASP A 307 66.55 -26.32 -9.81
CA ASP A 307 66.34 -24.97 -9.31
C ASP A 307 66.29 -24.95 -7.77
N THR A 308 67.00 -24.00 -7.17
CA THR A 308 67.07 -23.81 -5.72
C THR A 308 66.50 -22.47 -5.26
N SER A 309 66.15 -21.57 -6.18
CA SER A 309 65.45 -20.34 -5.84
C SER A 309 63.93 -20.50 -6.02
N GLY A 310 63.18 -19.53 -5.54
CA GLY A 310 61.72 -19.54 -5.49
C GLY A 310 61.16 -18.18 -5.07
N LYS A 311 61.96 -17.15 -5.35
CA LYS A 311 61.78 -15.75 -5.01
C LYS A 311 62.43 -14.94 -6.13
N LEU A 312 61.99 -13.70 -6.29
CA LEU A 312 62.71 -12.75 -7.13
C LEU A 312 64.04 -12.39 -6.44
N GLU A 313 65.14 -12.46 -7.19
CA GLU A 313 66.50 -12.19 -6.71
C GLU A 313 67.04 -10.90 -7.36
N SER A 314 68.04 -10.27 -6.73
CA SER A 314 68.69 -9.07 -7.28
C SER A 314 70.19 -9.12 -7.09
N GLU A 315 70.93 -9.25 -8.18
CA GLU A 315 72.37 -9.03 -8.18
C GLU A 315 72.70 -7.53 -8.26
N THR A 316 73.15 -6.96 -7.14
CA THR A 316 73.58 -5.55 -7.08
C THR A 316 74.84 -5.33 -7.93
N GLY A 317 74.80 -4.35 -8.84
CA GLY A 317 75.94 -3.96 -9.68
C GLY A 317 76.07 -4.70 -11.03
N THR A 318 75.10 -5.51 -11.44
CA THR A 318 75.06 -6.15 -12.76
C THR A 318 73.98 -5.54 -13.66
N THR A 319 73.91 -5.97 -14.93
CA THR A 319 72.86 -5.55 -15.88
C THR A 319 71.44 -5.89 -15.44
N GLU A 320 71.28 -6.83 -14.50
CA GLU A 320 69.96 -7.27 -14.02
C GLU A 320 69.33 -6.25 -13.06
N GLU A 321 70.13 -5.50 -12.30
CA GLU A 321 69.65 -4.38 -11.49
C GLU A 321 68.97 -3.30 -12.37
N HIS A 322 69.51 -3.07 -13.57
CA HIS A 322 68.87 -2.19 -14.56
C HIS A 322 67.61 -2.80 -15.15
N SER A 323 67.55 -4.12 -15.36
CA SER A 323 66.36 -4.83 -15.86
C SER A 323 65.18 -4.73 -14.89
N LEU A 324 65.41 -5.01 -13.59
CA LEU A 324 64.36 -4.91 -12.57
C LEU A 324 63.87 -3.46 -12.37
N ASN A 325 64.75 -2.46 -12.53
CA ASN A 325 64.33 -1.05 -12.54
C ASN A 325 63.57 -0.66 -13.83
N LYS A 326 63.90 -1.26 -14.99
CA LYS A 326 63.16 -1.10 -16.26
C LYS A 326 61.72 -1.63 -16.12
N GLU A 327 61.54 -2.81 -15.53
CA GLU A 327 60.22 -3.37 -15.20
C GLU A 327 59.48 -2.55 -14.13
N ALA A 328 60.15 -2.12 -13.05
CA ALA A 328 59.52 -1.28 -12.03
C ALA A 328 58.97 0.03 -12.61
N ARG A 329 59.70 0.66 -13.54
CA ARG A 329 59.24 1.87 -14.24
C ARG A 329 58.06 1.59 -15.17
N LYS A 330 58.13 0.53 -15.97
CA LYS A 330 57.06 0.04 -16.87
C LYS A 330 55.76 -0.22 -16.12
N TRP A 331 55.80 -0.98 -15.02
CA TRP A 331 54.61 -1.28 -14.22
C TRP A 331 54.10 -0.06 -13.45
N ALA A 332 54.97 0.81 -12.93
CA ALA A 332 54.58 2.09 -12.33
C ALA A 332 53.78 2.97 -13.31
N THR A 333 54.26 3.13 -14.55
CA THR A 333 53.53 3.84 -15.61
C THR A 333 52.21 3.15 -15.99
N ARG A 334 52.14 1.81 -15.93
CA ARG A 334 50.87 1.08 -16.15
C ARG A 334 49.85 1.33 -15.04
N VAL A 335 50.25 1.26 -13.76
CA VAL A 335 49.36 1.56 -12.62
C VAL A 335 48.82 2.99 -12.70
N ALA A 336 49.66 3.95 -13.08
CA ALA A 336 49.23 5.34 -13.30
C ALA A 336 48.23 5.46 -14.47
N ARG A 337 48.51 4.85 -15.62
CA ARG A 337 47.58 4.85 -16.77
C ARG A 337 46.23 4.24 -16.43
N GLU A 338 46.21 3.08 -15.77
CA GLU A 338 44.93 2.47 -15.37
C GLU A 338 44.20 3.30 -14.31
N HIS A 339 44.92 4.01 -13.43
CA HIS A 339 44.28 4.94 -12.50
C HIS A 339 43.56 6.09 -13.24
N LYS A 340 44.17 6.60 -14.34
CA LYS A 340 43.53 7.56 -15.25
C LYS A 340 42.26 6.96 -15.88
N ASN A 341 42.36 5.74 -16.42
CA ASN A 341 41.25 5.03 -17.05
C ASN A 341 40.07 4.82 -16.09
N ILE A 342 40.34 4.43 -14.84
CA ILE A 342 39.33 4.26 -13.79
C ILE A 342 38.62 5.60 -13.52
N ILE A 343 39.37 6.68 -13.28
CA ILE A 343 38.80 8.01 -13.00
C ILE A 343 37.96 8.52 -14.18
N HIS A 344 38.42 8.31 -15.42
CA HIS A 344 37.70 8.74 -16.61
C HIS A 344 36.36 7.98 -16.79
N ASN A 345 36.36 6.65 -16.64
CA ASN A 345 35.13 5.86 -16.74
C ASN A 345 34.20 6.06 -15.53
N GLN A 346 34.73 6.41 -14.35
CA GLN A 346 33.93 6.83 -13.19
C GLN A 346 33.19 8.15 -13.46
N ARG A 347 33.87 9.17 -14.02
CA ARG A 347 33.21 10.41 -14.45
C ARG A 347 32.13 10.14 -15.51
N ALA A 348 32.42 9.30 -16.50
CA ALA A 348 31.43 8.90 -17.51
C ALA A 348 30.19 8.19 -16.91
N LEU A 349 30.37 7.42 -15.83
CA LEU A 349 29.28 6.79 -15.09
C LEU A 349 28.47 7.82 -14.29
N GLU A 350 29.12 8.74 -13.57
CA GLU A 350 28.49 9.87 -12.86
C GLU A 350 27.71 10.79 -13.83
N GLU A 351 28.25 11.04 -15.03
CA GLU A 351 27.55 11.74 -16.11
C GLU A 351 26.32 10.96 -16.59
N CYS A 352 26.40 9.64 -16.74
CA CYS A 352 25.25 8.81 -17.11
C CYS A 352 24.16 8.72 -16.02
N GLU A 353 24.53 8.83 -14.74
CA GLU A 353 23.58 8.82 -13.61
C GLU A 353 22.92 10.20 -13.38
N THR A 354 23.64 11.29 -13.65
CA THR A 354 23.11 12.67 -13.54
C THR A 354 22.21 13.06 -14.72
N HIS A 355 22.41 12.48 -15.91
CA HIS A 355 21.49 12.63 -17.04
C HIS A 355 20.25 11.75 -16.87
N GLY A 356 19.26 12.28 -16.12
CA GLY A 356 18.04 11.58 -15.75
C GLY A 356 17.26 10.93 -16.91
N VAL A 357 16.54 9.85 -16.57
CA VAL A 357 15.86 8.89 -17.47
C VAL A 357 15.40 9.48 -18.81
N PRO A 358 16.05 9.15 -19.94
CA PRO A 358 15.72 9.76 -21.23
C PRO A 358 14.35 9.32 -21.77
N PRO A 359 13.68 10.17 -22.59
CA PRO A 359 12.26 10.04 -22.91
C PRO A 359 11.93 9.01 -24.01
N SER A 360 12.91 8.28 -24.56
CA SER A 360 12.70 7.23 -25.57
C SER A 360 13.33 5.92 -25.12
N GLU A 361 12.68 4.78 -25.40
CA GLU A 361 13.23 3.46 -25.03
C GLU A 361 14.57 3.17 -25.72
N GLN A 362 14.76 3.63 -26.96
CA GLN A 362 16.06 3.50 -27.63
C GLN A 362 17.15 4.25 -26.85
N SER A 363 16.92 5.52 -26.53
CA SER A 363 17.87 6.33 -25.75
C SER A 363 18.13 5.80 -24.34
N ARG A 364 17.19 5.04 -23.77
CA ARG A 364 17.38 4.32 -22.51
C ARG A 364 18.29 3.10 -22.68
N ASN A 365 18.06 2.30 -23.72
CA ASN A 365 18.93 1.15 -24.05
C ASN A 365 20.36 1.62 -24.38
N ASP A 366 20.49 2.73 -25.12
CA ASP A 366 21.79 3.32 -25.47
C ASP A 366 22.54 3.83 -24.22
N LEU A 367 21.81 4.37 -23.23
CA LEU A 367 22.37 4.81 -21.94
C LEU A 367 22.74 3.62 -21.05
N GLU A 368 21.88 2.59 -20.98
CA GLU A 368 22.14 1.35 -20.23
C GLU A 368 23.37 0.61 -20.77
N LEU A 369 23.54 0.56 -22.10
CA LEU A 369 24.73 0.00 -22.75
C LEU A 369 26.00 0.79 -22.40
N LYS A 370 25.95 2.13 -22.41
CA LYS A 370 27.09 2.98 -21.97
C LYS A 370 27.45 2.78 -20.50
N ILE A 371 26.44 2.64 -19.63
CA ILE A 371 26.62 2.36 -18.20
C ILE A 371 27.33 1.03 -17.98
N GLU A 372 26.95 -0.03 -18.70
CA GLU A 372 27.62 -1.33 -18.62
C GLU A 372 29.02 -1.33 -19.28
N GLU A 373 29.21 -0.59 -20.38
CA GLU A 373 30.52 -0.40 -21.02
C GLU A 373 31.51 0.32 -20.07
N ALA A 374 31.07 1.40 -19.41
CA ALA A 374 31.86 2.12 -18.41
C ALA A 374 32.24 1.23 -17.20
N LYS A 375 31.29 0.44 -16.66
CA LYS A 375 31.54 -0.53 -15.59
C LYS A 375 32.55 -1.61 -16.00
N GLU A 376 32.40 -2.16 -17.20
CA GLU A 376 33.31 -3.18 -17.74
C GLU A 376 34.72 -2.62 -17.98
N ASN A 377 34.83 -1.36 -18.41
CA ASN A 377 36.11 -0.67 -18.56
C ASN A 377 36.77 -0.37 -17.20
N ILE A 378 36.01 0.06 -16.18
CA ILE A 378 36.51 0.17 -14.79
C ILE A 378 37.04 -1.19 -14.32
N ARG A 379 36.23 -2.26 -14.44
CA ARG A 379 36.60 -3.61 -14.02
C ARG A 379 37.87 -4.12 -14.72
N LYS A 380 38.02 -3.85 -16.03
CA LYS A 380 39.23 -4.15 -16.81
C LYS A 380 40.44 -3.38 -16.28
N ALA A 381 40.32 -2.06 -16.12
CA ALA A 381 41.39 -1.19 -15.65
C ALA A 381 41.83 -1.53 -14.22
N GLU A 382 40.89 -1.76 -13.29
CA GLU A 382 41.16 -2.24 -11.93
C GLU A 382 41.89 -3.60 -11.94
N THR A 383 41.46 -4.53 -12.79
CA THR A 383 42.12 -5.84 -12.93
C THR A 383 43.56 -5.70 -13.43
N VAL A 384 43.82 -4.82 -14.39
CA VAL A 384 45.18 -4.57 -14.91
C VAL A 384 46.03 -3.80 -13.90
N LYS A 385 45.44 -2.83 -13.19
CA LYS A 385 46.07 -2.07 -12.10
C LYS A 385 46.55 -3.01 -10.99
N LEU A 386 45.66 -3.85 -10.46
CA LEU A 386 45.96 -4.82 -9.41
C LEU A 386 47.02 -5.85 -9.86
N LYS A 387 46.97 -6.31 -11.12
CA LYS A 387 48.01 -7.17 -11.73
C LYS A 387 49.37 -6.48 -11.84
N ALA A 388 49.43 -5.15 -11.93
CA ALA A 388 50.67 -4.39 -11.99
C ALA A 388 51.19 -4.02 -10.58
N GLU A 389 50.30 -3.63 -9.67
CA GLU A 389 50.61 -3.39 -8.25
C GLU A 389 51.22 -4.63 -7.58
N ALA A 390 50.65 -5.82 -7.81
CA ALA A 390 51.20 -7.08 -7.28
C ALA A 390 52.63 -7.40 -7.81
N ARG A 391 53.00 -6.94 -9.01
CA ARG A 391 54.38 -7.06 -9.53
C ARG A 391 55.31 -6.03 -8.88
N LEU A 392 54.82 -4.80 -8.71
CA LEU A 392 55.56 -3.73 -8.01
C LEU A 392 55.83 -4.10 -6.54
N ASP A 393 54.89 -4.73 -5.85
CA ASP A 393 55.10 -5.20 -4.46
C ASP A 393 56.16 -6.30 -4.37
N LEU A 394 56.29 -7.16 -5.39
CA LEU A 394 57.36 -8.16 -5.46
C LEU A 394 58.74 -7.51 -5.71
N LEU A 395 58.81 -6.56 -6.66
CA LEU A 395 60.01 -5.76 -6.93
C LEU A 395 60.44 -4.94 -5.70
N ARG A 396 59.48 -4.41 -4.94
CA ARG A 396 59.71 -3.64 -3.70
C ARG A 396 60.30 -4.49 -2.58
N GLN A 397 59.86 -5.73 -2.43
CA GLN A 397 60.44 -6.69 -1.46
C GLN A 397 61.91 -7.01 -1.74
N VAL A 398 62.35 -6.83 -2.99
CA VAL A 398 63.71 -7.07 -3.47
C VAL A 398 64.57 -5.79 -3.46
N GLY A 399 64.03 -4.67 -2.96
CA GLY A 399 64.76 -3.41 -2.76
C GLY A 399 64.75 -2.47 -3.97
N VAL A 400 64.01 -2.77 -5.04
CA VAL A 400 63.89 -1.90 -6.21
C VAL A 400 63.14 -0.61 -5.84
N SER A 401 63.57 0.52 -6.44
CA SER A 401 63.13 1.89 -6.13
C SER A 401 61.70 2.26 -6.60
N VAL A 402 60.76 1.31 -6.51
CA VAL A 402 59.36 1.37 -6.95
C VAL A 402 58.65 2.67 -6.57
N ASP A 403 58.76 3.12 -5.31
CA ASP A 403 58.10 4.33 -4.81
C ASP A 403 58.45 5.60 -5.62
N THR A 404 59.68 5.70 -6.12
CA THR A 404 60.16 6.86 -6.89
C THR A 404 59.49 6.89 -8.26
N TRP A 405 59.48 5.75 -8.96
CA TRP A 405 58.86 5.62 -10.28
C TRP A 405 57.34 5.77 -10.21
N LEU A 406 56.69 5.17 -9.20
CA LEU A 406 55.24 5.26 -9.02
C LEU A 406 54.79 6.68 -8.70
N LYS A 407 55.48 7.41 -7.80
CA LYS A 407 55.17 8.83 -7.54
C LYS A 407 55.36 9.70 -8.78
N SER A 408 56.45 9.50 -9.53
CA SER A 408 56.69 10.26 -10.76
C SER A 408 55.60 10.03 -11.81
N ALA A 409 55.16 8.78 -12.01
CA ALA A 409 54.13 8.45 -12.98
C ALA A 409 52.73 8.91 -12.53
N MET A 410 52.42 8.79 -11.23
CA MET A 410 51.14 9.27 -10.67
C MET A 410 51.03 10.78 -10.73
N ASN A 411 52.08 11.53 -10.37
CA ASN A 411 52.05 12.99 -10.44
C ASN A 411 51.78 13.49 -11.87
N GLN A 412 52.43 12.89 -12.87
CA GLN A 412 52.17 13.22 -14.29
C GLN A 412 50.70 12.96 -14.67
N VAL A 413 50.14 11.79 -14.31
CA VAL A 413 48.74 11.46 -14.61
C VAL A 413 47.76 12.37 -13.87
N MET A 414 48.06 12.77 -12.64
CA MET A 414 47.24 13.73 -11.88
C MET A 414 47.27 15.12 -12.53
N GLU A 415 48.45 15.60 -12.96
CA GLU A 415 48.60 16.85 -13.70
C GLU A 415 47.85 16.81 -15.04
N GLU A 416 47.89 15.70 -15.77
CA GLU A 416 47.06 15.49 -16.97
C GLU A 416 45.55 15.54 -16.65
N LEU A 417 45.09 14.85 -15.59
CA LEU A 417 43.69 14.82 -15.16
C LEU A 417 43.17 16.17 -14.65
N GLU A 418 44.04 17.00 -14.08
CA GLU A 418 43.74 18.37 -13.69
C GLU A 418 43.67 19.29 -14.90
N ASN A 419 44.62 19.19 -15.83
CA ASN A 419 44.59 19.95 -17.09
C ASN A 419 43.35 19.61 -17.94
N GLU A 420 42.96 18.33 -18.02
CA GLU A 420 41.70 17.90 -18.65
C GLU A 420 40.47 18.50 -17.95
N ARG A 421 40.47 18.55 -16.61
CA ARG A 421 39.39 19.17 -15.82
C ARG A 421 39.29 20.68 -16.06
N TRP A 422 40.42 21.38 -16.18
CA TRP A 422 40.44 22.81 -16.53
C TRP A 422 40.01 23.07 -17.97
N ALA A 423 40.37 22.18 -18.92
CA ALA A 423 39.95 22.28 -20.32
C ALA A 423 38.47 21.97 -20.55
N THR A 424 37.82 21.21 -19.66
CA THR A 424 36.41 20.82 -19.75
C THR A 424 35.46 21.84 -19.07
N LEU A 425 36.00 22.89 -18.42
CA LEU A 425 35.19 24.00 -17.92
C LEU A 425 34.64 24.85 -19.08
N PRO A 426 33.36 25.27 -19.07
CA PRO A 426 32.78 26.08 -20.13
C PRO A 426 33.47 27.45 -20.27
N SER A 427 34.33 27.59 -21.28
CA SER A 427 34.90 28.89 -21.65
C SER A 427 33.80 29.76 -22.25
N LEU A 428 33.51 30.89 -21.60
CA LEU A 428 32.45 31.83 -21.98
C LEU A 428 32.78 32.60 -23.28
N THR A 429 32.68 31.90 -24.40
CA THR A 429 32.72 32.47 -25.76
C THR A 429 31.48 32.04 -26.52
N THR A 430 30.61 33.01 -26.81
CA THR A 430 29.32 32.77 -27.49
C THR A 430 29.54 32.36 -28.95
N HIS A 431 29.05 31.19 -29.37
CA HIS A 431 28.54 31.00 -30.74
C HIS A 431 27.52 29.85 -30.88
N ASP A 432 26.46 30.20 -31.63
CA ASP A 432 25.39 29.40 -32.26
C ASP A 432 25.48 27.85 -32.28
N PRO A 433 24.51 27.12 -31.67
CA PRO A 433 24.46 25.66 -31.68
C PRO A 433 23.77 25.10 -32.94
N SER A 434 24.48 25.09 -34.08
CA SER A 434 24.11 24.25 -35.23
C SER A 434 25.34 23.73 -36.00
N LEU A 435 25.19 22.56 -36.64
CA LEU A 435 26.21 21.84 -37.43
C LEU A 435 27.34 21.10 -36.67
N SER A 436 26.99 20.03 -35.95
CA SER A 436 27.94 18.96 -35.58
C SER A 436 27.30 17.56 -35.44
N ALA A 437 26.36 17.23 -36.33
CA ALA A 437 25.90 15.86 -36.52
C ALA A 437 26.61 15.21 -37.72
N THR A 438 26.72 13.87 -37.68
CA THR A 438 27.28 12.98 -38.72
C THR A 438 28.74 13.19 -39.12
N ALA A 439 29.65 12.53 -38.38
CA ALA A 439 30.86 11.89 -38.89
C ALA A 439 31.50 11.09 -37.74
N ASP A 440 31.73 9.78 -37.76
CA ASP A 440 31.16 8.60 -38.43
C ASP A 440 31.76 7.41 -37.62
N PHE A 441 31.14 6.22 -37.59
CA PHE A 441 31.61 5.12 -36.73
C PHE A 441 32.37 4.04 -37.51
N GLU A 442 33.67 4.23 -37.72
CA GLU A 442 34.57 3.12 -38.11
C GLU A 442 35.20 2.49 -36.86
N ARG A 443 34.42 1.61 -36.22
CA ARG A 443 34.85 0.70 -35.16
C ARG A 443 35.49 -0.53 -35.80
N GLU A 444 36.82 -0.67 -35.72
CA GLU A 444 37.48 -1.95 -35.98
C GLU A 444 37.18 -2.95 -34.84
N GLU A 445 36.11 -3.74 -35.03
CA GLU A 445 35.89 -5.00 -34.31
C GLU A 445 36.66 -6.11 -35.03
N GLY A 446 37.86 -6.47 -34.54
CA GLY A 446 38.65 -7.52 -35.18
C GLY A 446 40.03 -7.81 -34.58
N GLU A 447 40.05 -8.54 -33.47
CA GLU A 447 40.78 -9.82 -33.26
C GLU A 447 41.32 -9.99 -31.83
N GLU A 448 40.68 -10.89 -31.07
CA GLU A 448 41.31 -11.52 -29.91
C GLU A 448 42.25 -12.63 -30.41
N LEU A 449 43.57 -12.37 -30.46
CA LEU A 449 44.56 -13.44 -30.69
C LEU A 449 45.71 -13.41 -29.68
N GLU A 450 45.64 -14.36 -28.76
CA GLU A 450 46.71 -14.96 -27.95
C GLU A 450 47.81 -14.07 -27.35
N ASP A 451 47.65 -13.74 -26.06
CA ASP A 451 48.72 -13.42 -25.11
C ASP A 451 49.69 -14.62 -24.99
N ASN A 452 50.72 -14.67 -25.84
CA ASN A 452 51.60 -15.85 -25.95
C ASN A 452 53.08 -15.53 -26.24
N MET A 453 53.88 -15.65 -25.18
CA MET A 453 55.34 -15.80 -25.14
C MET A 453 56.25 -14.62 -25.55
N GLU A 454 57.27 -14.41 -24.73
CA GLU A 454 58.35 -13.44 -24.92
C GLU A 454 59.30 -13.85 -26.07
N VAL A 455 59.66 -12.89 -26.92
CA VAL A 455 60.90 -12.95 -27.73
C VAL A 455 61.62 -11.61 -27.60
N PHE A 456 62.92 -11.66 -27.32
CA PHE A 456 63.76 -10.47 -27.10
C PHE A 456 64.09 -9.75 -28.42
N ASP A 457 63.96 -8.43 -28.42
CA ASP A 457 65.03 -7.55 -28.90
C ASP A 457 65.06 -6.26 -28.05
N ASP A 458 66.24 -5.63 -27.92
CA ASP A 458 66.48 -4.50 -27.01
C ASP A 458 67.42 -3.44 -27.61
N SER A 459 66.92 -2.61 -28.53
CA SER A 459 67.56 -1.31 -28.88
C SER A 459 66.71 -0.38 -29.76
N SER A 460 65.91 0.51 -29.16
CA SER A 460 65.72 1.88 -29.69
C SER A 460 65.09 2.83 -28.67
N SER A 461 65.90 3.73 -28.12
CA SER A 461 65.40 4.89 -27.35
C SER A 461 64.99 6.01 -28.31
N SER A 462 63.70 6.30 -28.48
CA SER A 462 63.21 7.55 -29.08
C SER A 462 61.74 7.83 -28.76
N PRO A 463 61.39 9.00 -28.19
CA PRO A 463 60.01 9.48 -28.10
C PRO A 463 59.69 10.35 -29.32
N SER A 464 58.79 9.90 -30.20
CA SER A 464 58.28 10.72 -31.32
C SER A 464 56.89 10.25 -31.78
N GLY A 465 55.86 10.80 -31.13
CA GLY A 465 54.46 10.77 -31.60
C GLY A 465 53.97 12.17 -32.00
N THR A 466 54.90 13.03 -32.42
CA THR A 466 54.70 14.48 -32.63
C THR A 466 55.23 14.87 -34.02
N LEU A 467 54.45 15.63 -34.78
CA LEU A 467 54.74 16.02 -36.16
C LEU A 467 56.15 16.62 -36.32
N ARG A 468 56.88 16.13 -37.33
CA ARG A 468 58.13 16.73 -37.83
C ARG A 468 57.77 17.88 -38.81
N ASN A 469 58.48 19.00 -38.71
CA ASN A 469 58.34 20.12 -39.64
C ASN A 469 59.34 20.00 -40.80
N TYR A 470 58.84 19.94 -42.04
CA TYR A 470 59.65 19.80 -43.24
C TYR A 470 59.94 21.13 -43.96
N PRO A 471 61.06 21.26 -44.71
CA PRO A 471 62.08 20.24 -44.97
C PRO A 471 63.17 20.14 -43.87
N LEU A 472 63.74 18.94 -43.70
CA LEU A 472 64.79 18.63 -42.73
C LEU A 472 66.08 18.19 -43.42
N THR A 473 67.20 18.87 -43.15
CA THR A 473 68.50 18.47 -43.70
C THR A 473 69.15 17.35 -42.88
N CYS A 474 69.63 16.29 -43.55
CA CYS A 474 70.30 15.14 -42.95
C CYS A 474 71.58 14.76 -43.73
N LYS A 475 72.48 14.00 -43.10
CA LYS A 475 73.70 13.46 -43.74
C LYS A 475 73.56 11.96 -43.95
N VAL A 476 73.94 11.46 -45.12
CA VAL A 476 73.91 10.02 -45.44
C VAL A 476 75.04 9.29 -44.70
N LEU A 477 74.69 8.22 -43.97
CA LEU A 477 75.62 7.36 -43.24
C LEU A 477 76.19 6.21 -44.08
N TYR A 478 75.42 5.72 -45.04
CA TYR A 478 75.79 4.59 -45.91
C TYR A 478 75.25 4.82 -47.33
N SER A 479 76.03 4.52 -48.36
CA SER A 479 75.55 4.63 -49.75
C SER A 479 74.44 3.61 -50.03
N TYR A 480 73.35 4.06 -50.65
CA TYR A 480 72.25 3.22 -51.13
C TYR A 480 72.02 3.43 -52.63
N LYS A 481 71.78 2.34 -53.37
CA LYS A 481 71.46 2.39 -54.81
C LYS A 481 70.00 2.03 -55.01
N ALA A 482 69.28 2.94 -55.67
CA ALA A 482 67.89 2.74 -56.05
C ALA A 482 67.71 1.43 -56.83
N SER A 483 66.81 0.60 -56.33
CA SER A 483 66.36 -0.64 -56.94
C SER A 483 65.06 -0.45 -57.75
N GLN A 484 64.25 0.53 -57.34
CA GLN A 484 62.98 0.93 -57.95
C GLN A 484 63.06 2.40 -58.48
N PRO A 485 62.24 2.80 -59.47
CA PRO A 485 62.39 4.09 -60.16
C PRO A 485 61.96 5.32 -59.34
N ASP A 486 61.33 5.09 -58.18
CA ASP A 486 60.88 6.05 -57.18
C ASP A 486 61.82 6.13 -55.95
N GLU A 487 62.81 5.24 -55.86
CA GLU A 487 63.88 5.29 -54.86
C GLU A 487 65.00 6.25 -55.31
N LEU A 488 65.65 6.92 -54.35
CA LEU A 488 66.78 7.82 -54.63
C LEU A 488 68.12 7.11 -54.39
N THR A 489 69.01 7.13 -55.39
CA THR A 489 70.41 6.72 -55.19
C THR A 489 71.18 7.82 -54.46
N ILE A 490 71.87 7.43 -53.39
CA ILE A 490 72.56 8.33 -52.46
C ILE A 490 73.95 7.80 -52.11
N GLU A 491 74.93 8.68 -51.97
CA GLU A 491 76.32 8.29 -51.63
C GLU A 491 76.66 8.57 -50.16
N GLU A 492 77.62 7.81 -49.61
CA GLU A 492 78.05 8.00 -48.22
C GLU A 492 78.55 9.45 -48.03
N GLN A 493 78.11 10.08 -46.95
CA GLN A 493 78.42 11.47 -46.61
C GLN A 493 77.80 12.55 -47.50
N GLU A 494 76.91 12.19 -48.42
CA GLU A 494 76.00 13.14 -49.07
C GLU A 494 75.10 13.85 -48.04
N VAL A 495 74.54 15.00 -48.41
CA VAL A 495 73.57 15.75 -47.58
C VAL A 495 72.31 15.94 -48.39
N LEU A 496 71.19 15.53 -47.81
CA LEU A 496 69.85 15.51 -48.41
C LEU A 496 68.89 16.38 -47.61
N GLU A 497 67.79 16.77 -48.26
CA GLU A 497 66.64 17.40 -47.62
C GLU A 497 65.47 16.40 -47.60
N VAL A 498 65.10 15.88 -46.42
CA VAL A 498 63.84 15.14 -46.24
C VAL A 498 62.69 16.13 -46.37
N ILE A 499 61.67 15.77 -47.14
CA ILE A 499 60.52 16.64 -47.47
C ILE A 499 59.17 16.06 -47.00
N GLU A 500 59.10 14.76 -46.74
CA GLU A 500 57.89 14.02 -46.39
C GLU A 500 58.32 12.74 -45.64
N ASP A 501 57.61 12.35 -44.57
CA ASP A 501 57.73 10.98 -44.04
C ASP A 501 57.20 9.99 -45.10
N GLY A 502 57.76 8.77 -45.16
CA GLY A 502 57.43 7.82 -46.20
C GLY A 502 56.14 7.03 -45.93
N ASP A 503 55.52 6.55 -47.01
CA ASP A 503 54.31 5.70 -46.97
C ASP A 503 54.57 4.27 -46.44
N MET A 504 55.81 3.98 -45.99
CA MET A 504 56.24 2.71 -45.41
C MET A 504 57.17 2.97 -44.21
N GLU A 505 57.06 2.12 -43.18
CA GLU A 505 57.93 2.13 -42.01
C GLU A 505 59.42 2.02 -42.39
N ASP A 506 60.29 2.73 -41.68
CA ASP A 506 61.73 2.92 -41.99
C ASP A 506 62.08 3.68 -43.29
N TRP A 507 61.14 4.25 -44.05
CA TRP A 507 61.44 5.04 -45.25
C TRP A 507 61.04 6.52 -45.13
N VAL A 508 61.82 7.40 -45.74
CA VAL A 508 61.51 8.84 -45.86
C VAL A 508 61.74 9.34 -47.28
N LYS A 509 61.03 10.39 -47.67
CA LYS A 509 61.12 10.99 -49.00
C LYS A 509 62.12 12.14 -48.98
N ALA A 510 63.19 12.03 -49.76
CA ALA A 510 64.30 12.97 -49.72
C ALA A 510 64.62 13.58 -51.09
N ARG A 511 65.24 14.76 -51.07
CA ARG A 511 65.75 15.49 -52.22
C ARG A 511 67.27 15.61 -52.13
N ASN A 512 67.98 15.27 -53.20
CA ASN A 512 69.43 15.49 -53.29
C ASN A 512 69.80 16.86 -53.88
N LYS A 513 71.09 17.18 -53.89
CA LYS A 513 71.64 18.46 -54.39
C LYS A 513 71.49 18.66 -55.90
N ALA A 514 71.18 17.61 -56.67
CA ALA A 514 70.82 17.70 -58.08
C ALA A 514 69.33 18.00 -58.31
N GLY A 515 68.52 18.07 -57.24
CA GLY A 515 67.08 18.29 -57.29
C GLY A 515 66.25 17.04 -57.58
N HIS A 516 66.87 15.86 -57.65
CA HIS A 516 66.15 14.60 -57.76
C HIS A 516 65.51 14.25 -56.41
N VAL A 517 64.27 13.74 -56.47
CA VAL A 517 63.45 13.36 -55.31
C VAL A 517 63.13 11.88 -55.41
N GLY A 518 63.18 11.17 -54.28
CA GLY A 518 62.77 9.78 -54.17
C GLY A 518 62.82 9.27 -52.73
N TYR A 519 62.36 8.05 -52.51
CA TYR A 519 62.38 7.41 -51.19
C TYR A 519 63.78 6.87 -50.84
N VAL A 520 64.16 6.98 -49.58
CA VAL A 520 65.41 6.46 -49.00
C VAL A 520 65.15 5.84 -47.61
N PRO A 521 65.91 4.82 -47.19
CA PRO A 521 65.77 4.26 -45.84
C PRO A 521 66.21 5.26 -44.77
N GLU A 522 65.39 5.55 -43.77
CA GLU A 522 65.70 6.48 -42.67
C GLU A 522 66.93 6.02 -41.88
N LYS A 523 67.07 4.69 -41.68
CA LYS A 523 68.22 4.05 -41.02
C LYS A 523 69.57 4.27 -41.74
N TYR A 524 69.57 4.81 -42.97
CA TYR A 524 70.78 5.18 -43.71
C TYR A 524 71.12 6.67 -43.56
N LEU A 525 70.37 7.43 -42.76
CA LEU A 525 70.50 8.87 -42.56
C LEU A 525 70.90 9.22 -41.11
N GLN A 526 71.60 10.33 -40.97
CA GLN A 526 71.91 10.98 -39.71
C GLN A 526 71.27 12.37 -39.68
N PHE A 527 70.24 12.52 -38.86
CA PHE A 527 69.67 13.82 -38.53
C PHE A 527 70.56 14.57 -37.52
N PRO A 528 70.67 15.92 -37.59
CA PRO A 528 71.37 16.69 -36.59
C PRO A 528 70.72 16.55 -35.21
N THR A 529 71.42 15.94 -34.25
CA THR A 529 70.96 15.88 -32.85
C THR A 529 70.73 17.27 -32.28
N SER A 530 69.69 17.44 -31.45
CA SER A 530 69.14 18.71 -30.96
C SER A 530 70.17 19.74 -30.46
N ASN A 531 71.26 19.30 -29.82
CA ASN A 531 72.35 20.17 -29.36
C ASN A 531 73.03 20.98 -30.49
N SER A 532 73.01 20.51 -31.74
CA SER A 532 73.59 21.21 -32.89
C SER A 532 72.67 22.30 -33.44
N LEU A 533 71.35 22.05 -33.48
CA LEU A 533 70.35 23.03 -33.90
C LEU A 533 70.32 24.23 -32.95
N LEU A 534 70.44 23.99 -31.64
CA LEU A 534 70.50 25.05 -30.63
C LEU A 534 71.69 26.01 -30.87
N SER A 535 72.85 25.46 -31.24
CA SER A 535 74.06 26.24 -31.54
C SER A 535 73.94 27.09 -32.82
N MET A 536 73.25 26.58 -33.86
CA MET A 536 72.94 27.37 -35.06
C MET A 536 71.92 28.48 -34.78
N LEU A 537 70.84 28.19 -34.04
CA LEU A 537 69.85 29.20 -33.65
C LEU A 537 70.46 30.31 -32.80
N GLN A 538 71.34 29.96 -31.86
CA GLN A 538 72.06 30.94 -31.03
C GLN A 538 73.10 31.76 -31.82
N SER A 539 73.59 31.24 -32.94
CA SER A 539 74.47 31.98 -33.87
C SER A 539 73.70 32.95 -34.77
N LEU A 540 72.45 32.63 -35.13
CA LEU A 540 71.54 33.54 -35.84
C LEU A 540 71.07 34.69 -34.94
N ALA A 541 70.67 34.38 -33.70
CA ALA A 541 70.26 35.38 -32.70
C ALA A 541 71.37 36.40 -32.35
N ALA A 542 72.65 36.09 -32.60
CA ALA A 542 73.77 36.98 -32.35
C ALA A 542 73.96 38.09 -33.41
N LEU A 543 73.25 38.05 -34.56
CA LEU A 543 73.45 38.98 -35.67
C LEU A 543 72.51 40.19 -35.66
N ASP A 544 71.31 40.08 -35.09
CA ASP A 544 70.34 41.20 -34.99
C ASP A 544 70.69 42.23 -33.89
N ALA A 545 71.70 41.96 -33.06
CA ALA A 545 72.13 42.81 -31.95
C ALA A 545 72.85 44.11 -32.35
N ARG A 546 72.44 44.78 -33.45
CA ARG A 546 73.06 46.01 -33.99
C ARG A 546 72.08 47.04 -34.57
N SER A 547 71.04 47.44 -33.83
CA SER A 547 70.35 48.73 -34.08
C SER A 547 69.60 49.28 -32.86
N HIS A 548 69.90 50.55 -32.54
CA HIS A 548 69.09 51.59 -31.88
C HIS A 548 68.24 51.23 -30.61
N THR A 549 68.55 51.69 -29.38
CA THR A 549 68.45 53.07 -28.81
C THR A 549 67.04 53.69 -28.94
N SER A 550 66.38 54.33 -27.95
CA SER A 550 66.71 54.81 -26.58
C SER A 550 65.48 55.55 -25.99
N SER A 551 65.22 55.80 -24.68
CA SER A 551 65.79 55.41 -23.36
C SER A 551 64.86 55.92 -22.21
N ASN A 552 65.24 55.65 -20.94
CA ASN A 552 64.65 56.10 -19.64
C ASN A 552 63.40 55.31 -19.15
N SER A 553 63.21 54.88 -17.88
CA SER A 553 63.77 55.18 -16.53
C SER A 553 63.03 56.24 -15.69
N THR A 554 62.35 55.84 -14.60
CA THR A 554 62.49 56.32 -13.19
C THR A 554 61.40 55.75 -12.25
N GLU A 555 61.82 55.23 -11.08
CA GLU A 555 61.07 55.24 -9.79
C GLU A 555 61.25 56.61 -9.08
N PRO A 556 60.56 57.00 -7.96
CA PRO A 556 59.97 56.13 -6.92
C PRO A 556 58.67 56.62 -6.18
N GLU A 557 58.22 55.82 -5.20
CA GLU A 557 57.60 56.18 -3.90
C GLU A 557 56.48 57.26 -3.75
N LEU A 558 55.23 56.87 -3.40
CA LEU A 558 54.71 56.90 -2.00
C LEU A 558 53.18 56.66 -1.83
N ALA A 559 52.86 55.78 -0.86
CA ALA A 559 51.74 55.82 0.10
C ALA A 559 50.23 55.73 -0.28
N SER A 560 49.59 54.79 0.43
CA SER A 560 48.23 54.83 1.04
C SER A 560 47.07 54.11 0.32
N GLY A 561 46.45 53.16 1.04
CA GLY A 561 45.29 52.37 0.62
C GLY A 561 45.34 50.96 1.19
N SER A 562 44.50 50.64 2.19
CA SER A 562 44.47 49.34 2.88
C SER A 562 43.04 48.82 2.96
N MET A 563 42.82 47.51 2.77
CA MET A 563 42.30 46.60 3.80
C MET A 563 42.15 45.16 3.27
N ASN A 564 42.36 44.18 4.15
CA ASN A 564 41.95 42.78 3.96
C ASN A 564 40.55 42.57 4.57
N GLY A 565 39.86 41.50 4.16
CA GLY A 565 38.63 41.05 4.84
C GLY A 565 38.16 39.69 4.32
N ASP A 566 38.29 38.64 5.15
CA ASP A 566 37.68 37.33 4.89
C ASP A 566 36.15 37.40 5.07
N ALA A 567 35.42 36.59 4.28
CA ALA A 567 34.00 36.34 4.45
C ALA A 567 33.73 34.83 4.39
N ASN A 568 33.24 34.25 5.50
CA ASN A 568 32.97 32.82 5.58
C ASN A 568 31.75 32.44 4.73
N LEU A 569 31.96 31.60 3.71
CA LEU A 569 30.89 31.00 2.92
C LEU A 569 29.97 30.14 3.81
N SER A 570 28.81 30.69 4.13
CA SER A 570 27.81 30.03 4.99
C SER A 570 26.74 29.38 4.14
N PHE A 571 26.39 28.13 4.46
CA PHE A 571 25.38 27.35 3.75
C PHE A 571 24.28 26.90 4.70
N VAL A 572 23.04 26.93 4.22
CA VAL A 572 21.87 26.43 4.92
C VAL A 572 21.18 25.32 4.12
N LYS A 573 20.40 24.49 4.78
CA LYS A 573 19.52 23.50 4.15
C LYS A 573 18.06 23.90 4.33
N ALA A 574 17.27 23.86 3.26
CA ALA A 574 15.83 24.02 3.32
C ALA A 574 15.16 22.85 4.06
N MET A 575 14.30 23.18 5.02
CA MET A 575 13.54 22.23 5.84
C MET A 575 12.12 22.00 5.32
N TYR A 576 11.66 22.84 4.38
CA TYR A 576 10.41 22.76 3.65
C TYR A 576 10.61 23.33 2.24
N ASP A 577 9.67 23.09 1.33
CA ASP A 577 9.59 23.78 0.04
C ASP A 577 9.07 25.22 0.18
N TYR A 578 9.57 26.11 -0.67
CA TYR A 578 9.16 27.51 -0.75
C TYR A 578 9.01 27.95 -2.22
N GLU A 579 7.81 28.41 -2.59
CA GLU A 579 7.56 29.17 -3.81
C GLU A 579 7.47 30.66 -3.44
N GLY A 580 8.37 31.47 -4.00
CA GLY A 580 8.42 32.92 -3.78
C GLY A 580 7.23 33.62 -4.42
N GLN A 581 6.66 34.60 -3.72
CA GLN A 581 5.45 35.31 -4.16
C GLN A 581 5.74 36.53 -5.05
N THR A 582 7.01 36.96 -5.11
CA THR A 582 7.52 38.07 -5.92
C THR A 582 8.78 37.65 -6.69
N ASP A 583 9.12 38.38 -7.75
CA ASP A 583 10.32 38.09 -8.57
C ASP A 583 11.65 38.27 -7.81
N ASP A 584 11.61 38.96 -6.66
CA ASP A 584 12.76 39.16 -5.76
C ASP A 584 12.94 38.01 -4.73
N GLU A 585 12.00 37.06 -4.66
CA GLU A 585 12.02 35.95 -3.70
C GLU A 585 12.63 34.66 -4.26
N LEU A 586 13.49 34.01 -3.47
CA LEU A 586 14.18 32.79 -3.86
C LEU A 586 13.31 31.54 -3.65
N SER A 587 12.88 30.90 -4.74
CA SER A 587 12.12 29.63 -4.68
C SER A 587 13.03 28.41 -4.63
N PHE A 588 12.74 27.44 -3.75
CA PHE A 588 13.52 26.21 -3.58
C PHE A 588 12.68 25.04 -3.00
N PRO A 589 13.02 23.77 -3.30
CA PRO A 589 12.38 22.60 -2.70
C PRO A 589 12.96 22.26 -1.31
N GLU A 590 12.23 21.44 -0.53
CA GLU A 590 12.74 20.82 0.70
C GLU A 590 14.08 20.10 0.43
N GLY A 591 15.05 20.28 1.33
CA GLY A 591 16.38 19.70 1.23
C GLY A 591 17.38 20.48 0.36
N ALA A 592 16.96 21.55 -0.32
CA ALA A 592 17.86 22.43 -1.08
C ALA A 592 18.99 22.99 -0.22
N ILE A 593 20.22 23.03 -0.76
CA ILE A 593 21.37 23.66 -0.12
C ILE A 593 21.52 25.08 -0.70
N ILE A 594 21.34 26.09 0.13
CA ILE A 594 21.32 27.50 -0.27
C ILE A 594 22.59 28.17 0.26
N ARG A 595 23.30 28.90 -0.61
CA ARG A 595 24.46 29.72 -0.20
C ARG A 595 23.94 31.04 0.34
N ILE A 596 24.24 31.39 1.59
CA ILE A 596 23.85 32.68 2.15
C ILE A 596 24.78 33.77 1.61
N LEU A 597 24.18 34.87 1.13
CA LEU A 597 24.89 36.05 0.65
C LEU A 597 24.80 37.22 1.65
N ASN A 598 23.65 37.39 2.31
CA ASN A 598 23.53 38.35 3.42
C ASN A 598 22.59 37.82 4.53
N LYS A 599 23.04 37.94 5.81
CA LYS A 599 22.21 37.74 7.02
C LYS A 599 21.85 39.05 7.73
N ASP A 600 22.53 40.16 7.43
CA ASP A 600 22.37 41.47 8.08
C ASP A 600 21.63 42.45 7.15
N ASN A 601 20.31 42.31 7.08
CA ASN A 601 19.42 43.46 6.87
C ASN A 601 18.88 43.88 8.24
N GLN A 602 19.42 44.97 8.80
CA GLN A 602 19.06 45.46 10.14
C GLN A 602 17.74 46.24 10.14
N GLU A 603 16.63 45.59 9.77
CA GLU A 603 15.26 46.07 10.03
C GLU A 603 14.26 44.89 9.95
N ASP A 604 14.06 44.23 11.10
CA ASP A 604 12.96 43.34 11.61
C ASP A 604 12.14 42.38 10.71
N ASP A 605 12.40 42.24 9.41
CA ASP A 605 11.52 41.48 8.48
C ASP A 605 11.72 39.95 8.48
N GLY A 606 12.86 39.44 8.96
CA GLY A 606 13.09 38.00 9.15
C GLY A 606 13.42 37.18 7.88
N PHE A 607 13.62 37.81 6.73
CA PHE A 607 14.10 37.18 5.50
C PHE A 607 15.64 37.25 5.41
N TRP A 608 16.26 36.25 4.76
CA TRP A 608 17.69 36.24 4.40
C TRP A 608 17.88 36.27 2.89
N GLU A 609 18.98 36.84 2.42
CA GLU A 609 19.37 36.82 1.01
C GLU A 609 20.34 35.66 0.75
N GLY A 610 20.04 34.85 -0.26
CA GLY A 610 20.90 33.74 -0.64
C GLY A 610 20.73 33.34 -2.10
N GLU A 611 21.48 32.31 -2.46
CA GLU A 611 21.62 31.82 -3.83
C GLU A 611 21.32 30.34 -3.91
N PHE A 612 20.42 29.98 -4.84
CA PHE A 612 20.08 28.61 -5.18
C PHE A 612 19.93 28.47 -6.69
N ASN A 613 20.58 27.46 -7.28
CA ASN A 613 20.62 27.20 -8.73
C ASN A 613 20.93 28.46 -9.59
N GLY A 614 21.84 29.32 -9.12
CA GLY A 614 22.28 30.53 -9.82
C GLY A 614 21.25 31.68 -9.85
N ARG A 615 20.13 31.56 -9.11
CA ARG A 615 19.26 32.71 -8.78
C ARG A 615 19.65 33.22 -7.40
N VAL A 616 19.64 34.54 -7.24
CA VAL A 616 19.73 35.23 -5.96
C VAL A 616 18.34 35.80 -5.64
N GLY A 617 17.96 35.76 -4.37
CA GLY A 617 16.71 36.36 -3.88
C GLY A 617 16.57 36.22 -2.38
N VAL A 618 15.52 36.83 -1.82
CA VAL A 618 15.21 36.76 -0.39
C VAL A 618 14.26 35.61 -0.05
N PHE A 619 14.38 35.03 1.14
CA PHE A 619 13.46 33.97 1.61
C PHE A 619 13.34 33.96 3.15
N PRO A 620 12.25 33.42 3.72
CA PRO A 620 12.06 33.40 5.18
C PRO A 620 13.11 32.53 5.89
N SER A 621 13.87 33.12 6.82
CA SER A 621 14.92 32.42 7.58
C SER A 621 14.41 31.22 8.40
N VAL A 622 13.12 31.20 8.74
CA VAL A 622 12.46 30.12 9.50
C VAL A 622 12.28 28.81 8.70
N LEU A 623 12.55 28.81 7.40
CA LEU A 623 12.41 27.63 6.53
C LEU A 623 13.73 26.87 6.32
N VAL A 624 14.83 27.29 6.97
CA VAL A 624 16.16 26.75 6.74
C VAL A 624 16.93 26.43 8.03
N GLU A 625 17.92 25.54 7.94
CA GLU A 625 18.82 25.11 9.02
C GLU A 625 20.30 25.38 8.64
N ASP A 626 21.08 26.01 9.52
CA ASP A 626 22.51 26.30 9.29
C ASP A 626 23.36 25.01 9.35
N LEU A 627 24.12 24.73 8.28
CA LEU A 627 24.86 23.46 8.10
C LEU A 627 26.20 23.37 8.83
N THR A 628 26.47 24.25 9.80
CA THR A 628 27.80 24.42 10.42
C THR A 628 27.85 24.03 11.90
N SER A 629 27.56 22.77 12.26
CA SER A 629 27.98 22.23 13.57
C SER A 629 28.05 20.69 13.67
N SER A 630 29.20 20.19 14.14
CA SER A 630 29.50 18.87 14.73
C SER A 630 30.98 18.92 15.16
N GLU A 631 31.44 18.46 16.34
CA GLU A 631 30.81 17.75 17.46
C GLU A 631 31.63 17.94 18.77
N ASN A 632 31.13 17.44 19.93
CA ASN A 632 31.74 17.24 21.28
C ASN A 632 31.27 18.16 22.44
N GLY A 633 31.05 17.62 23.66
CA GLY A 633 31.07 18.48 24.87
C GLY A 633 30.66 17.92 26.26
N ASP A 634 29.43 17.45 26.46
CA ASP A 634 28.84 16.92 27.72
C ASP A 634 28.60 17.93 28.91
N SER A 635 27.83 17.49 29.94
CA SER A 635 27.62 18.08 31.29
C SER A 635 26.35 18.92 31.65
N GLN A 636 25.18 18.30 31.52
CA GLN A 636 24.22 18.00 32.62
C GLN A 636 23.52 19.09 33.52
N TRP A 637 22.16 19.01 33.52
CA TRP A 637 21.13 19.25 34.58
C TRP A 637 20.10 20.42 34.44
N CYS A 638 18.82 20.08 34.60
CA CYS A 638 17.57 20.87 34.50
C CYS A 638 17.11 21.45 35.89
N PRO A 639 15.86 21.96 36.18
CA PRO A 639 14.53 21.87 35.52
C PRO A 639 13.92 23.26 35.17
N ASP A 640 12.66 23.47 34.73
CA ASP A 640 11.42 22.65 34.71
C ASP A 640 10.41 23.12 33.62
N ALA A 641 9.25 22.43 33.52
CA ALA A 641 7.96 22.83 32.92
C ALA A 641 7.60 22.44 31.45
N GLN A 642 6.82 21.36 31.36
CA GLN A 642 5.80 21.00 30.35
C GLN A 642 6.22 20.45 28.96
N VAL A 643 5.32 19.65 28.36
CA VAL A 643 5.60 18.66 27.30
C VAL A 643 4.52 18.66 26.20
N SER A 644 5.00 18.38 24.98
CA SER A 644 4.43 18.02 23.66
C SER A 644 2.99 17.46 23.55
N PRO A 645 2.47 17.35 22.30
CA PRO A 645 2.54 16.04 21.63
C PRO A 645 2.92 16.08 20.12
N SER A 646 3.07 14.91 19.51
CA SER A 646 3.54 14.70 18.12
C SER A 646 2.50 14.02 17.22
N GLN A 647 2.48 14.35 15.92
CA GLN A 647 1.88 13.58 14.80
C GLN A 647 2.79 13.80 13.58
N GLN A 648 3.31 12.82 12.83
CA GLN A 648 2.73 11.67 12.10
C GLN A 648 1.81 12.03 10.92
N LEU A 649 2.25 11.62 9.72
CA LEU A 649 1.65 11.89 8.41
C LEU A 649 0.48 10.95 8.09
N HIS A 650 -0.52 11.47 7.37
CA HIS A 650 -1.63 10.71 6.82
C HIS A 650 -1.52 10.56 5.30
N SER A 651 -1.66 9.33 4.80
CA SER A 651 -1.97 9.06 3.39
C SER A 651 -3.48 8.83 3.23
N SER A 652 -4.05 9.26 2.11
CA SER A 652 -5.51 9.35 1.93
C SER A 652 -6.03 8.47 0.78
N LEU A 653 -7.18 7.85 1.03
CA LEU A 653 -8.02 7.16 0.03
C LEU A 653 -9.49 7.59 0.24
N PRO A 654 -10.32 7.66 -0.82
CA PRO A 654 -11.66 8.24 -0.72
C PRO A 654 -12.66 7.30 -0.02
N PRO A 655 -13.57 7.84 0.83
CA PRO A 655 -14.57 7.04 1.53
C PRO A 655 -15.78 6.71 0.65
N LEU A 656 -16.35 5.51 0.87
CA LEU A 656 -17.68 5.13 0.39
C LEU A 656 -18.76 5.55 1.42
N PRO A 657 -20.02 5.79 0.99
CA PRO A 657 -21.04 6.35 1.86
C PRO A 657 -21.47 5.40 3.00
N LEU A 658 -21.53 5.92 4.22
CA LEU A 658 -22.00 5.21 5.40
C LEU A 658 -23.53 5.20 5.51
N TYR A 659 -24.03 4.19 6.21
CA TYR A 659 -25.44 3.99 6.56
C TYR A 659 -25.64 4.39 8.04
N ASP A 660 -26.73 5.08 8.36
CA ASP A 660 -26.97 5.63 9.71
C ASP A 660 -26.98 4.55 10.82
N GLN A 661 -26.41 4.91 11.99
CA GLN A 661 -26.64 4.21 13.25
C GLN A 661 -27.24 5.14 14.32
N PRO A 662 -28.14 4.64 15.19
CA PRO A 662 -28.80 5.45 16.21
C PRO A 662 -27.86 5.80 17.38
N PRO A 663 -28.15 6.89 18.12
CA PRO A 663 -27.24 7.43 19.14
C PRO A 663 -27.15 6.57 20.40
N CYS A 664 -25.94 6.43 20.93
CA CYS A 664 -25.69 5.86 22.26
C CYS A 664 -25.36 6.99 23.26
N SER A 665 -25.88 6.88 24.49
CA SER A 665 -25.73 7.89 25.54
C SER A 665 -24.37 7.85 26.25
N PRO A 666 -23.82 8.99 26.71
CA PRO A 666 -22.54 9.01 27.41
C PRO A 666 -22.66 8.51 28.86
N TYR A 667 -21.70 7.67 29.28
CA TYR A 667 -21.29 7.60 30.69
C TYR A 667 -19.81 7.24 30.80
N THR A 668 -19.15 7.78 31.82
CA THR A 668 -17.70 7.62 32.03
C THR A 668 -17.35 6.36 32.83
N SER A 669 -16.15 5.83 32.59
CA SER A 669 -15.48 4.83 33.43
C SER A 669 -14.29 5.47 34.17
N PRO A 670 -13.81 4.85 35.25
CA PRO A 670 -12.46 4.30 35.16
C PRO A 670 -12.24 2.95 35.86
N GLU A 671 -11.14 2.31 35.47
CA GLU A 671 -10.46 1.14 36.04
C GLU A 671 -9.64 1.49 37.31
N SER A 672 -9.09 0.58 38.14
CA SER A 672 -9.21 -0.89 38.32
C SER A 672 -8.59 -1.33 39.68
N SER A 673 -8.91 -2.56 40.12
CA SER A 673 -8.14 -3.43 41.05
C SER A 673 -7.85 -3.04 42.52
N ALA A 674 -8.61 -3.63 43.45
CA ALA A 674 -8.11 -4.32 44.66
C ALA A 674 -9.22 -5.18 45.31
N ALA A 675 -8.86 -6.20 46.10
CA ALA A 675 -9.77 -7.09 46.87
C ALA A 675 -9.05 -7.59 48.15
N PRO A 676 -9.68 -8.32 49.12
CA PRO A 676 -11.11 -8.62 49.39
C PRO A 676 -11.53 -7.94 50.76
N PRO A 677 -12.48 -8.38 51.64
CA PRO A 677 -13.42 -9.53 51.62
C PRO A 677 -14.90 -9.27 52.03
N PHE A 678 -15.70 -10.34 51.99
CA PHE A 678 -17.10 -10.45 52.49
C PHE A 678 -17.25 -10.19 54.01
N PRO A 679 -18.42 -9.72 54.50
CA PRO A 679 -19.47 -10.68 54.90
C PRO A 679 -20.95 -10.25 54.71
N ARG A 680 -21.77 -11.25 54.33
CA ARG A 680 -23.17 -11.57 54.75
C ARG A 680 -24.28 -10.49 54.81
N SER A 681 -25.41 -10.87 54.22
CA SER A 681 -26.75 -10.32 54.49
C SER A 681 -27.24 -10.56 55.94
N PRO A 682 -28.28 -9.84 56.37
CA PRO A 682 -29.35 -10.43 57.19
C PRO A 682 -30.71 -10.36 56.49
N SER A 683 -31.66 -11.21 56.94
CA SER A 683 -33.06 -11.20 56.54
C SER A 683 -33.98 -10.78 57.70
N VAL A 684 -35.14 -10.23 57.33
CA VAL A 684 -36.47 -10.40 57.96
C VAL A 684 -36.56 -10.60 59.48
N ASN A 685 -37.18 -9.61 60.15
CA ASN A 685 -38.31 -9.71 61.10
C ASN A 685 -38.94 -8.30 61.16
N GLY A 686 -40.25 -8.08 61.21
CA GLY A 686 -41.17 -8.33 62.34
C GLY A 686 -41.20 -7.10 63.28
N ASP A 687 -42.32 -6.49 63.67
CA ASP A 687 -43.76 -6.75 63.42
C ASP A 687 -44.61 -5.50 63.85
N HIS A 688 -45.93 -5.46 63.55
CA HIS A 688 -46.97 -4.58 64.16
C HIS A 688 -46.93 -3.05 63.83
N LYS A 689 -48.01 -2.22 63.82
CA LYS A 689 -49.50 -2.36 63.73
C LYS A 689 -50.15 -0.94 63.61
N LEU A 690 -51.40 -0.86 63.09
CA LEU A 690 -52.41 0.24 63.18
C LEU A 690 -52.59 1.27 62.02
N THR A 691 -53.87 1.57 61.76
CA THR A 691 -54.53 2.58 60.88
C THR A 691 -55.10 3.75 61.75
N PRO A 692 -55.70 4.89 61.25
CA PRO A 692 -56.37 5.13 59.95
C PRO A 692 -56.30 6.56 59.29
N VAL A 693 -57.09 6.73 58.21
CA VAL A 693 -57.57 7.94 57.47
C VAL A 693 -58.32 9.00 58.35
N PRO A 694 -58.74 10.24 57.91
CA PRO A 694 -59.12 10.69 56.52
C PRO A 694 -58.94 12.21 56.09
N HIS A 695 -59.38 12.54 54.84
CA HIS A 695 -59.98 13.83 54.38
C HIS A 695 -59.09 15.12 54.19
N LYS A 696 -59.41 16.18 53.42
CA LYS A 696 -60.53 16.52 52.47
C LYS A 696 -60.21 17.70 51.49
N GLY A 697 -60.44 17.52 50.18
CA GLY A 697 -60.90 18.53 49.15
C GLY A 697 -60.20 19.90 48.97
N PRO A 698 -60.78 20.85 48.17
CA PRO A 698 -61.90 20.73 47.21
C PRO A 698 -61.59 21.29 45.78
N ALA A 699 -62.61 21.37 44.90
CA ALA A 699 -62.52 21.62 43.45
C ALA A 699 -62.78 23.09 43.01
N HIS A 700 -62.57 23.41 41.72
CA HIS A 700 -63.46 24.17 40.79
C HIS A 700 -62.86 24.12 39.35
N ASN A 701 -63.51 23.53 38.34
CA ASN A 701 -64.54 24.08 37.41
C ASN A 701 -64.12 25.28 36.54
N HIS A 702 -64.15 25.13 35.19
CA HIS A 702 -65.12 25.80 34.28
C HIS A 702 -65.01 25.28 32.82
N SER A 703 -66.02 25.55 31.95
CA SER A 703 -66.19 24.89 30.64
C SER A 703 -67.14 25.59 29.65
N SER A 704 -66.74 25.78 28.38
CA SER A 704 -67.55 26.12 27.17
C SER A 704 -66.61 26.25 25.94
N SER A 705 -66.80 25.77 24.69
CA SER A 705 -67.94 25.59 23.76
C SER A 705 -68.29 26.86 22.94
N LEU A 706 -68.58 26.84 21.61
CA LEU A 706 -68.92 25.72 20.70
C LEU A 706 -68.78 26.14 19.18
N GLY A 707 -68.18 25.29 18.32
CA GLY A 707 -68.28 25.32 16.83
C GLY A 707 -67.31 26.27 16.06
N GLY A 708 -67.03 26.12 14.76
CA GLY A 708 -67.22 24.96 13.87
C GLY A 708 -67.79 25.27 12.47
N ASP A 709 -66.99 25.16 11.39
CA ASP A 709 -67.48 24.84 10.02
C ASP A 709 -66.35 24.36 9.05
N SER A 710 -66.70 23.95 7.82
CA SER A 710 -65.83 23.33 6.76
C SER A 710 -66.24 23.86 5.36
N PRO A 711 -65.83 23.34 4.15
CA PRO A 711 -65.00 22.19 3.71
C PRO A 711 -63.88 22.57 2.67
N GLY A 712 -63.12 21.67 2.01
CA GLY A 712 -62.90 20.20 2.09
C GLY A 712 -62.33 19.60 0.76
N PHE A 713 -62.30 18.25 0.64
CA PHE A 713 -61.94 17.44 -0.57
C PHE A 713 -60.45 17.46 -1.03
N SER A 714 -59.81 16.40 -1.56
CA SER A 714 -60.18 15.02 -1.98
C SER A 714 -59.04 13.98 -1.69
N GLN A 715 -59.24 12.68 -2.02
CA GLN A 715 -58.27 11.56 -1.83
C GLN A 715 -57.96 10.77 -3.16
N PRO A 716 -57.04 9.76 -3.18
CA PRO A 716 -56.36 9.17 -4.39
C PRO A 716 -57.06 7.85 -4.86
N PRO A 717 -56.48 6.74 -5.46
CA PRO A 717 -55.06 6.33 -5.73
C PRO A 717 -54.73 5.45 -7.01
N ARG A 718 -53.44 4.99 -7.09
CA ARG A 718 -52.87 3.72 -7.69
C ARG A 718 -52.16 3.68 -9.07
N PHE A 719 -50.98 3.02 -9.05
CA PHE A 719 -50.34 2.05 -10.00
C PHE A 719 -49.96 2.40 -11.47
N THR A 720 -49.06 1.55 -12.00
CA THR A 720 -48.33 1.49 -13.30
C THR A 720 -49.12 0.70 -14.38
N PRO A 721 -48.64 0.40 -15.63
CA PRO A 721 -47.32 0.62 -16.30
C PRO A 721 -47.36 1.12 -17.78
N ASP A 722 -46.19 1.21 -18.47
CA ASP A 722 -46.02 0.85 -19.91
C ASP A 722 -44.53 0.59 -20.29
N SER A 723 -44.19 0.53 -21.58
CA SER A 723 -43.06 -0.20 -22.19
C SER A 723 -42.26 0.59 -23.26
N GLY A 724 -41.17 0.01 -23.80
CA GLY A 724 -40.20 0.65 -24.74
C GLY A 724 -40.57 0.49 -26.25
N PRO A 725 -39.61 0.39 -27.21
CA PRO A 725 -38.14 0.38 -27.11
C PRO A 725 -37.41 1.29 -28.16
N GLY A 726 -36.06 1.35 -28.14
CA GLY A 726 -35.27 1.96 -29.23
C GLY A 726 -33.74 1.77 -29.10
N LYS A 727 -33.03 1.48 -30.22
CA LYS A 727 -31.56 1.30 -30.29
C LYS A 727 -30.90 2.32 -31.22
N LEU A 728 -29.69 2.79 -30.88
CA LEU A 728 -28.58 3.02 -31.83
C LEU A 728 -27.21 2.79 -31.15
N ARG A 729 -26.15 2.70 -31.97
CA ARG A 729 -24.74 2.29 -31.71
C ARG A 729 -23.89 2.79 -32.92
N PRO A 730 -22.55 2.58 -33.02
CA PRO A 730 -21.45 2.75 -32.04
C PRO A 730 -20.17 3.39 -32.64
N VAL A 731 -19.20 3.84 -31.82
CA VAL A 731 -17.78 4.12 -32.23
C VAL A 731 -16.87 3.90 -31.00
N ARG A 732 -15.56 3.57 -31.08
CA ARG A 732 -14.81 2.50 -31.80
C ARG A 732 -13.42 2.43 -31.11
N ALA A 733 -12.86 1.23 -30.90
CA ALA A 733 -11.49 1.03 -30.38
C ALA A 733 -10.73 -0.05 -31.17
N ALA A 734 -9.42 -0.16 -30.96
CA ALA A 734 -8.48 -0.94 -31.79
C ALA A 734 -8.39 -2.45 -31.43
N PRO A 735 -7.94 -3.32 -32.35
CA PRO A 735 -7.87 -4.78 -32.16
C PRO A 735 -6.49 -5.31 -31.69
N PRO A 736 -6.43 -6.48 -31.03
CA PRO A 736 -5.18 -7.18 -30.70
C PRO A 736 -4.65 -8.10 -31.83
N ALA A 737 -3.42 -8.58 -31.66
CA ALA A 737 -2.62 -9.32 -32.64
C ALA A 737 -3.12 -10.76 -32.99
N PRO A 738 -2.77 -11.30 -34.18
CA PRO A 738 -3.25 -12.61 -34.64
C PRO A 738 -2.53 -13.80 -33.98
N LYS A 739 -3.27 -14.91 -33.79
CA LYS A 739 -2.71 -16.20 -33.36
C LYS A 739 -2.51 -17.13 -34.57
N GLN A 740 -1.41 -17.86 -34.59
CA GLN A 740 -1.14 -18.89 -35.61
C GLN A 740 -2.05 -20.12 -35.42
N HIS A 741 -2.43 -20.76 -36.53
CA HIS A 741 -3.24 -21.99 -36.52
C HIS A 741 -2.38 -23.25 -36.37
N PRO A 742 -2.74 -24.20 -35.47
CA PRO A 742 -2.18 -25.55 -35.49
C PRO A 742 -2.78 -26.41 -36.61
N ARG A 743 -2.05 -27.45 -37.01
CA ARG A 743 -2.30 -28.32 -38.16
C ARG A 743 -3.24 -29.50 -37.79
N ARG A 744 -4.24 -29.78 -38.64
CA ARG A 744 -4.87 -31.12 -38.77
C ARG A 744 -3.83 -32.12 -39.39
N GLN A 745 -3.92 -33.44 -39.32
CA GLN A 745 -4.92 -34.40 -38.79
C GLN A 745 -4.19 -35.74 -38.55
N VAL A 746 -4.54 -36.53 -37.53
CA VAL A 746 -4.47 -38.01 -37.57
C VAL A 746 -5.63 -38.55 -36.72
N GLU A 747 -6.42 -39.45 -37.28
CA GLU A 747 -7.43 -40.23 -36.56
C GLU A 747 -6.89 -41.65 -36.33
N LYS A 748 -7.14 -42.20 -35.14
CA LYS A 748 -7.16 -43.65 -34.89
C LYS A 748 -8.29 -43.96 -33.93
N THR A 749 -9.33 -44.60 -34.44
CA THR A 749 -10.43 -45.17 -33.67
C THR A 749 -10.10 -46.62 -33.28
N GLU A 750 -10.83 -47.16 -32.32
CA GLU A 750 -10.60 -48.48 -31.73
C GLU A 750 -11.04 -49.62 -32.67
N GLU A 751 -10.35 -50.77 -32.57
CA GLU A 751 -11.00 -52.07 -32.78
C GLU A 751 -11.03 -52.81 -31.45
N VAL A 752 -12.16 -53.45 -31.16
CA VAL A 752 -12.40 -54.25 -29.96
C VAL A 752 -12.48 -55.71 -30.39
N GLU A 753 -11.64 -56.56 -29.83
CA GLU A 753 -11.88 -58.01 -29.86
C GLU A 753 -11.87 -58.58 -28.44
N ILE A 754 -12.81 -59.50 -28.19
CA ILE A 754 -13.10 -60.09 -26.89
C ILE A 754 -12.63 -61.55 -26.93
N THR A 755 -11.99 -62.03 -25.87
CA THR A 755 -11.87 -63.47 -25.64
C THR A 755 -12.02 -63.76 -24.14
N LEU A 756 -12.87 -64.73 -23.81
CA LEU A 756 -13.05 -65.21 -22.45
C LEU A 756 -12.07 -66.35 -22.16
N VAL A 757 -11.43 -66.31 -20.99
CA VAL A 757 -11.50 -67.38 -19.96
C VAL A 757 -11.56 -66.70 -18.59
#